data_AF-A0A943XEM2-F1
#
_entry.id   AF-A0A943XEM2-F1
#
_cell.length_a   1.000
_cell.length_b   1.000
_cell.length_c   1.000
_cell.angle_alpha   90.00
_cell.angle_beta   90.00
_cell.angle_gamma   90.00
#
_symmetry.space_group_name_H-M   'P 1'
#
loop_
_entity.id
_entity.type
_entity.pdbx_description
1 polymer ?
#
loop_
_entity_poly.entity_id
_entity_poly.type
_entity_poly.pdbx_seq_one_letter_code
_entity_poly.pdbx_strand_id
1 'polypeptide(L)'
;MKNKRFLKITLIAAIVALLCAALCGCSLIQGILHPEGKFALSESEITLKIGETYDVTLSNGRTDEFTLSTSDKTKVEIYGRTSIKAVGKTKTAVTITATNNKGDTAELKVNVDYADVSTVKIGVENQYQLLQSGETPKRVDFSATLNDGTNPDTVFSWKFTNGAGEEVATASGKTASYLPTAGEIYFATVTAGGKSATVGFCAAKELLVYLDKYRVGTEEKIVVRARYFDNSLLGKTATAYVYDEGGNLISTTTLETIRSNGMGEVNDTIAAIGKEGTFSLKVDVGGVSREVNFVVKDNVAANHIEVVANGNLSQTTAELVTFTATLSPAKADVESVRWYVNDKYYSTGKTFSFKPTKNGEYKVTAEINKITKTQTIVYLSEHDEAWYYASHFHDYGGYAQNRYITSKEELKNLILFVLENKITEIKFYAGYSTPETVKKDVSDVRDCVEESGIIPGYSLETSGNEFTIKFRFFADEAGLVPTVNSPEYDAPDGFSDAVQNTYSKPHYDNVKKTRNFYIDGVKETMSVSTSNMLYKAVAWGYQPVFMGSQADKLQQIYDNAKDALSYIVSDEMSEYEKVHAIYDYIIYNVRYDHDCANAEDAYVSGNLSLNEKMKYYGYYLEGIFLDKFYKKDMHAVCDGKSKAFVLMCGIEGITAVRISGEASSDGKNFGGHAWNKVLLDLNGTGDKEWYFVDTTWGDVGDDSKEFLSHAYFLLSDDEVKNTHVEKTGHGYPKAEGMFDYYAHETYTSSGTEYNYVITNKNLAAQQMARALKTLPKSTIVEFEFAFSLTKDAAKDYAKEAMQKAGRVEGYSYAIIRSNVLVIMIGAAA
;
A
#
# COMPACT_ATOMS: atom_id res chain seq x y z
N MET A 1 52.85 -65.27 -38.53
CA MET A 1 51.83 -65.39 -37.46
C MET A 1 51.32 -64.02 -36.99
N LYS A 2 50.76 -63.19 -37.89
CA LYS A 2 50.16 -61.87 -37.55
C LYS A 2 48.66 -61.75 -37.88
N ASN A 3 48.01 -62.82 -38.37
CA ASN A 3 46.61 -62.75 -38.82
C ASN A 3 45.56 -63.49 -37.94
N LYS A 4 45.94 -64.08 -36.80
CA LYS A 4 44.97 -64.75 -35.89
C LYS A 4 44.48 -63.89 -34.72
N ARG A 5 45.08 -62.70 -34.49
CA ARG A 5 44.63 -61.75 -33.45
C ARG A 5 43.59 -60.75 -33.95
N PHE A 6 43.63 -60.37 -35.23
CA PHE A 6 42.64 -59.46 -35.80
C PHE A 6 41.27 -60.12 -35.96
N LEU A 7 41.21 -61.39 -36.41
CA LEU A 7 39.93 -62.07 -36.66
C LEU A 7 39.09 -62.30 -35.39
N LYS A 8 39.72 -62.47 -34.21
CA LYS A 8 39.00 -62.59 -32.93
C LYS A 8 38.47 -61.26 -32.42
N ILE A 9 39.14 -60.14 -32.72
CA ILE A 9 38.70 -58.81 -32.28
C ILE A 9 37.56 -58.30 -33.17
N THR A 10 37.60 -58.58 -34.48
CA THR A 10 36.51 -58.19 -35.39
C THR A 10 35.25 -59.04 -35.20
N LEU A 11 35.37 -60.32 -34.84
CA LEU A 11 34.21 -61.19 -34.59
C LEU A 11 33.55 -60.89 -33.24
N ILE A 12 34.32 -60.52 -32.21
CA ILE A 12 33.78 -60.07 -30.91
C ILE A 12 33.12 -58.68 -31.06
N ALA A 13 33.71 -57.77 -31.84
CA ALA A 13 33.08 -56.49 -32.13
C ALA A 13 31.78 -56.62 -32.93
N ALA A 14 31.71 -57.56 -33.89
CA ALA A 14 30.49 -57.84 -34.65
C ALA A 14 29.39 -58.50 -33.80
N ILE A 15 29.76 -59.42 -32.89
CA ILE A 15 28.81 -60.06 -31.97
C ILE A 15 28.33 -59.09 -30.89
N VAL A 16 29.19 -58.18 -30.39
CA VAL A 16 28.80 -57.09 -29.48
C VAL A 16 27.95 -56.04 -30.20
N ALA A 17 28.22 -55.74 -31.47
CA ALA A 17 27.37 -54.83 -32.26
C ALA A 17 25.99 -55.45 -32.58
N LEU A 18 25.91 -56.76 -32.83
CA LEU A 18 24.64 -57.48 -33.02
C LEU A 18 23.88 -57.69 -31.70
N LEU A 19 24.56 -57.84 -30.56
CA LEU A 19 23.93 -57.87 -29.23
C LEU A 19 23.49 -56.47 -28.78
N CYS A 20 24.20 -55.40 -29.13
CA CYS A 20 23.73 -54.03 -28.93
C CYS A 20 22.55 -53.67 -29.85
N ALA A 21 22.51 -54.19 -31.09
CA ALA A 21 21.35 -54.01 -31.97
C ALA A 21 20.12 -54.83 -31.51
N ALA A 22 20.32 -55.98 -30.85
CA ALA A 22 19.25 -56.79 -30.30
C ALA A 22 18.75 -56.31 -28.91
N LEU A 23 19.58 -55.60 -28.13
CA LEU A 23 19.17 -54.95 -26.87
C LEU A 23 18.56 -53.55 -27.07
N CYS A 24 18.76 -52.93 -28.24
CA CYS A 24 18.05 -51.73 -28.67
C CYS A 24 16.73 -52.04 -29.41
N GLY A 25 16.36 -53.31 -29.54
CA GLY A 25 15.19 -53.77 -30.31
C GLY A 25 13.84 -53.65 -29.60
N CYS A 26 13.79 -53.24 -28.33
CA CYS A 26 12.52 -53.02 -27.61
C CYS A 26 12.15 -51.54 -27.40
N SER A 27 12.95 -50.58 -27.89
CA SER A 27 12.63 -49.15 -27.81
C SER A 27 12.39 -48.49 -29.18
N LEU A 28 12.68 -49.19 -30.29
CA LEU A 28 12.49 -48.66 -31.66
C LEU A 28 11.10 -48.94 -32.28
N ILE A 29 10.21 -49.64 -31.57
CA ILE A 29 8.81 -49.81 -31.99
C ILE A 29 7.85 -48.91 -31.18
N GLN A 30 8.32 -48.26 -30.09
CA GLN A 30 7.55 -47.22 -29.40
C GLN A 30 7.82 -45.80 -29.91
N GLY A 31 8.91 -45.56 -30.64
CA GLY A 31 9.27 -44.24 -31.20
C GLY A 31 8.61 -43.88 -32.53
N ILE A 32 7.82 -44.78 -33.14
CA ILE A 32 7.14 -44.54 -34.43
C ILE A 32 5.62 -44.30 -34.24
N LEU A 33 5.10 -44.39 -33.01
CA LEU A 33 3.66 -44.24 -32.73
C LEU A 33 3.29 -43.23 -31.63
N HIS A 34 4.25 -42.51 -31.03
CA HIS A 34 3.96 -41.38 -30.14
C HIS A 34 4.95 -40.23 -30.38
N PRO A 35 4.50 -39.03 -30.79
CA PRO A 35 5.36 -37.85 -30.92
C PRO A 35 5.59 -37.13 -29.57
N GLU A 36 5.25 -37.74 -28.43
CA GLU A 36 5.48 -37.15 -27.11
C GLU A 36 6.97 -37.28 -26.73
N GLY A 37 7.76 -36.23 -27.01
CA GLY A 37 9.17 -36.15 -26.59
C GLY A 37 9.33 -36.35 -25.08
N LYS A 38 10.50 -36.80 -24.60
CA LYS A 38 10.79 -37.10 -23.18
C LYS A 38 10.35 -35.98 -22.22
N PHE A 39 9.83 -36.31 -21.02
CA PHE A 39 9.46 -35.32 -20.00
C PHE A 39 10.73 -34.57 -19.58
N ALA A 40 10.81 -33.30 -19.97
CA ALA A 40 12.01 -32.48 -19.87
C ALA A 40 11.60 -31.01 -19.78
N LEU A 41 12.32 -30.23 -18.98
CA LEU A 41 12.07 -28.80 -18.78
C LEU A 41 12.58 -27.98 -19.96
N SER A 42 11.99 -26.80 -20.18
CA SER A 42 12.34 -25.86 -21.26
C SER A 42 13.80 -25.42 -21.18
N GLU A 43 14.26 -25.28 -19.93
CA GLU A 43 15.62 -24.96 -19.56
C GLU A 43 16.14 -26.08 -18.66
N SER A 44 17.37 -26.51 -18.90
CA SER A 44 18.07 -27.43 -17.99
C SER A 44 18.75 -26.67 -16.85
N GLU A 45 19.02 -25.37 -17.05
CA GLU A 45 19.68 -24.50 -16.08
C GLU A 45 19.27 -23.03 -16.28
N ILE A 46 19.04 -22.31 -15.19
CA ILE A 46 18.74 -20.87 -15.20
C ILE A 46 19.52 -20.15 -14.11
N THR A 47 19.54 -18.83 -14.21
CA THR A 47 20.05 -17.95 -13.15
C THR A 47 18.98 -16.91 -12.80
N LEU A 48 18.65 -16.79 -11.51
CA LEU A 48 17.72 -15.82 -10.95
C LEU A 48 18.41 -14.92 -9.95
N LYS A 49 17.90 -13.73 -9.73
CA LYS A 49 18.32 -12.86 -8.63
C LYS A 49 17.39 -13.03 -7.43
N ILE A 50 17.90 -12.91 -6.21
CA ILE A 50 17.05 -12.98 -5.00
C ILE A 50 15.88 -11.98 -5.14
N GLY A 51 14.67 -12.44 -4.86
CA GLY A 51 13.43 -11.70 -5.04
C GLY A 51 12.74 -12.00 -6.38
N GLU A 52 13.49 -12.36 -7.43
CA GLU A 52 12.93 -12.75 -8.72
C GLU A 52 12.23 -14.09 -8.66
N THR A 53 11.18 -14.19 -9.47
CA THR A 53 10.42 -15.40 -9.70
C THR A 53 10.70 -15.93 -11.10
N TYR A 54 10.61 -17.24 -11.27
CA TYR A 54 10.74 -17.89 -12.56
C TYR A 54 9.73 -19.00 -12.70
N ASP A 55 9.00 -18.99 -13.80
CA ASP A 55 8.11 -20.09 -14.16
C ASP A 55 8.90 -21.20 -14.84
N VAL A 56 9.03 -22.33 -14.13
CA VAL A 56 9.50 -23.57 -14.71
C VAL A 56 8.49 -24.00 -15.77
N THR A 57 8.94 -24.23 -17.00
CA THR A 57 8.09 -24.70 -18.09
C THR A 57 8.72 -25.94 -18.72
N LEU A 58 7.94 -26.69 -19.52
CA LEU A 58 8.42 -27.90 -20.18
C LEU A 58 8.93 -27.59 -21.59
N SER A 59 9.90 -28.38 -22.04
CA SER A 59 10.47 -28.29 -23.38
C SER A 59 9.46 -28.62 -24.47
N ASN A 60 9.72 -28.15 -25.69
CA ASN A 60 8.94 -28.46 -26.89
C ASN A 60 7.45 -28.08 -26.81
N GLY A 61 7.09 -27.09 -25.97
CA GLY A 61 5.71 -26.64 -25.82
C GLY A 61 4.81 -27.66 -25.11
N ARG A 62 5.39 -28.61 -24.37
CA ARG A 62 4.64 -29.54 -23.53
C ARG A 62 3.91 -28.78 -22.41
N THR A 63 2.71 -29.22 -22.08
CA THR A 63 1.86 -28.64 -21.04
C THR A 63 1.56 -29.64 -19.93
N ASP A 64 2.35 -30.71 -19.82
CA ASP A 64 2.17 -31.68 -18.76
C ASP A 64 2.22 -31.01 -17.40
N GLU A 65 1.40 -31.55 -16.54
CA GLU A 65 1.35 -31.18 -15.16
C GLU A 65 2.54 -31.72 -14.40
N PHE A 66 3.13 -30.87 -13.59
CA PHE A 66 4.17 -31.27 -12.67
C PHE A 66 4.09 -30.46 -11.39
N THR A 67 4.46 -31.11 -10.30
CA THR A 67 4.75 -30.43 -9.04
C THR A 67 6.24 -30.14 -8.96
N LEU A 68 6.59 -28.98 -8.41
CA LEU A 68 7.97 -28.66 -8.12
C LEU A 68 8.32 -29.03 -6.69
N SER A 69 9.47 -29.65 -6.54
CA SER A 69 10.16 -29.77 -5.27
C SER A 69 11.53 -29.11 -5.39
N THR A 70 11.97 -28.50 -4.30
CA THR A 70 13.26 -27.84 -4.22
C THR A 70 14.18 -28.65 -3.34
N SER A 71 15.42 -28.87 -3.80
CA SER A 71 16.45 -29.50 -2.98
C SER A 71 16.89 -28.61 -1.80
N ASP A 72 16.64 -27.30 -1.86
CA ASP A 72 16.98 -26.35 -0.79
C ASP A 72 16.02 -25.14 -0.78
N LYS A 73 14.98 -25.24 0.04
CA LYS A 73 13.97 -24.17 0.22
C LYS A 73 14.51 -22.89 0.84
N THR A 74 15.71 -22.90 1.41
CA THR A 74 16.34 -21.68 1.97
C THR A 74 16.97 -20.81 0.88
N LYS A 75 17.04 -21.32 -0.35
CA LYS A 75 17.69 -20.68 -1.51
C LYS A 75 16.71 -20.41 -2.63
N VAL A 76 15.89 -21.41 -2.94
CA VAL A 76 14.83 -21.30 -3.94
C VAL A 76 13.58 -21.92 -3.32
N GLU A 77 12.58 -21.09 -3.03
CA GLU A 77 11.29 -21.55 -2.56
C GLU A 77 10.37 -21.82 -3.75
N ILE A 78 9.44 -22.75 -3.56
CA ILE A 78 8.36 -22.93 -4.54
C ILE A 78 7.36 -21.80 -4.30
N TYR A 79 7.18 -20.96 -5.31
CA TYR A 79 6.36 -19.76 -5.24
C TYR A 79 5.26 -19.90 -6.27
N GLY A 80 4.02 -20.14 -5.82
CA GLY A 80 2.99 -20.62 -6.74
C GLY A 80 3.21 -22.10 -7.13
N ARG A 81 2.80 -22.50 -8.34
CA ARG A 81 2.69 -23.93 -8.73
C ARG A 81 3.80 -24.40 -9.64
N THR A 82 4.09 -23.62 -10.65
CA THR A 82 5.16 -23.84 -11.61
C THR A 82 6.28 -22.83 -11.43
N SER A 83 6.07 -21.85 -10.56
CA SER A 83 7.07 -20.83 -10.30
C SER A 83 7.90 -21.16 -9.08
N ILE A 84 9.11 -20.65 -9.15
CA ILE A 84 10.09 -20.68 -8.08
C ILE A 84 10.48 -19.25 -7.78
N LYS A 85 10.71 -18.95 -6.52
CA LYS A 85 11.25 -17.66 -6.10
C LYS A 85 12.63 -17.85 -5.53
N ALA A 86 13.56 -17.07 -6.05
CA ALA A 86 14.88 -16.98 -5.48
C ALA A 86 14.80 -16.24 -4.15
N VAL A 87 15.22 -16.87 -3.07
CA VAL A 87 15.21 -16.30 -1.70
C VAL A 87 16.60 -16.28 -1.06
N GLY A 88 17.58 -16.97 -1.65
CA GLY A 88 18.95 -17.00 -1.15
C GLY A 88 19.98 -17.38 -2.21
N LYS A 89 21.14 -16.70 -2.19
CA LYS A 89 22.28 -16.93 -3.09
C LYS A 89 22.75 -18.38 -3.05
N THR A 90 22.95 -18.98 -4.22
CA THR A 90 23.51 -20.33 -4.33
C THR A 90 25.01 -20.30 -4.62
N LYS A 91 25.74 -21.28 -4.05
CA LYS A 91 27.13 -21.62 -4.42
C LYS A 91 27.19 -22.79 -5.42
N THR A 92 26.20 -23.66 -5.33
CA THR A 92 25.92 -24.76 -6.24
C THR A 92 24.45 -24.68 -6.62
N ALA A 93 24.12 -24.88 -7.88
CA ALA A 93 22.74 -24.78 -8.35
C ALA A 93 21.78 -25.62 -7.48
N VAL A 94 20.67 -25.01 -7.09
CA VAL A 94 19.56 -25.72 -6.44
C VAL A 94 18.88 -26.56 -7.50
N THR A 95 18.61 -27.81 -7.16
CA THR A 95 17.87 -28.67 -8.08
C THR A 95 16.40 -28.51 -7.80
N ILE A 96 15.70 -27.99 -8.81
CA ILE A 96 14.25 -28.00 -8.86
C ILE A 96 13.84 -29.23 -9.63
N THR A 97 13.19 -30.17 -8.94
CA THR A 97 12.68 -31.39 -9.55
C THR A 97 11.22 -31.18 -9.87
N ALA A 98 10.91 -31.13 -11.15
CA ALA A 98 9.56 -31.27 -11.67
C ALA A 98 9.23 -32.77 -11.72
N THR A 99 8.10 -33.15 -11.11
CA THR A 99 7.60 -34.53 -11.13
C THR A 99 6.20 -34.52 -11.71
N ASN A 100 5.98 -35.27 -12.79
CA ASN A 100 4.65 -35.40 -13.38
C ASN A 100 3.80 -36.47 -12.66
N ASN A 101 2.52 -36.53 -13.02
CA ASN A 101 1.56 -37.48 -12.42
C ASN A 101 1.87 -38.96 -12.71
N LYS A 102 2.74 -39.25 -13.69
CA LYS A 102 3.21 -40.60 -14.04
C LYS A 102 4.48 -41.00 -13.27
N GLY A 103 5.03 -40.11 -12.45
CA GLY A 103 6.28 -40.31 -11.70
C GLY A 103 7.54 -40.03 -12.52
N ASP A 104 7.42 -39.54 -13.76
CA ASP A 104 8.58 -39.07 -14.51
C ASP A 104 9.09 -37.77 -13.89
N THR A 105 10.41 -37.62 -13.88
CA THR A 105 11.06 -36.44 -13.29
C THR A 105 11.92 -35.72 -14.33
N ALA A 106 11.96 -34.41 -14.20
CA ALA A 106 12.85 -33.54 -14.94
C ALA A 106 13.46 -32.53 -13.97
N GLU A 107 14.74 -32.23 -14.14
CA GLU A 107 15.48 -31.36 -13.23
C GLU A 107 15.83 -30.05 -13.92
N LEU A 108 15.62 -28.96 -13.19
CA LEU A 108 16.13 -27.63 -13.51
C LEU A 108 17.19 -27.28 -12.47
N LYS A 109 18.39 -26.95 -12.94
CA LYS A 109 19.43 -26.37 -12.10
C LYS A 109 19.17 -24.86 -11.99
N VAL A 110 18.96 -24.38 -10.77
CA VAL A 110 18.70 -22.96 -10.51
C VAL A 110 19.89 -22.38 -9.79
N ASN A 111 20.63 -21.54 -10.50
CA ASN A 111 21.58 -20.65 -9.88
C ASN A 111 20.83 -19.43 -9.36
N VAL A 112 21.11 -19.02 -8.14
CA VAL A 112 20.59 -17.77 -7.59
C VAL A 112 21.79 -16.87 -7.39
N ASP A 113 21.76 -15.74 -8.10
CA ASP A 113 22.57 -14.57 -7.88
C ASP A 113 21.84 -13.57 -6.98
N TYR A 114 22.56 -12.53 -6.57
CA TYR A 114 21.99 -11.51 -5.71
C TYR A 114 21.02 -10.60 -6.47
N ALA A 115 20.03 -10.07 -5.75
CA ALA A 115 19.16 -8.98 -6.22
C ALA A 115 19.99 -7.81 -6.75
N ASP A 116 19.48 -7.15 -7.78
CA ASP A 116 19.97 -5.82 -8.13
C ASP A 116 19.68 -4.84 -7.01
N VAL A 117 20.54 -3.85 -6.87
CA VAL A 117 20.29 -2.74 -5.96
C VAL A 117 19.21 -1.86 -6.58
N SER A 118 18.01 -1.89 -6.01
CA SER A 118 16.88 -1.03 -6.40
C SER A 118 16.77 0.19 -5.50
N THR A 119 17.06 0.03 -4.21
CA THR A 119 17.01 1.09 -3.20
C THR A 119 18.26 1.08 -2.33
N VAL A 120 18.73 2.27 -1.94
CA VAL A 120 19.73 2.46 -0.89
C VAL A 120 19.14 3.39 0.15
N LYS A 121 19.20 3.02 1.43
CA LYS A 121 18.73 3.85 2.55
C LYS A 121 19.91 4.16 3.46
N ILE A 122 19.88 5.32 4.11
CA ILE A 122 20.90 5.72 5.08
C ILE A 122 20.27 5.75 6.48
N GLY A 123 20.80 4.94 7.39
CA GLY A 123 20.63 5.14 8.83
C GLY A 123 21.76 6.01 9.36
N VAL A 124 21.47 6.92 10.27
CA VAL A 124 22.46 7.88 10.75
C VAL A 124 22.33 8.12 12.26
N GLU A 125 23.46 8.06 12.94
CA GLU A 125 23.60 8.35 14.36
C GLU A 125 24.45 9.60 14.56
N ASN A 126 24.08 10.42 15.55
CA ASN A 126 24.68 11.73 15.78
C ASN A 126 24.61 12.68 14.57
N GLN A 127 23.60 12.49 13.69
CA GLN A 127 23.40 13.25 12.44
C GLN A 127 23.50 14.76 12.63
N TYR A 128 22.92 15.26 13.72
CA TYR A 128 22.88 16.67 14.02
C TYR A 128 23.40 16.91 15.43
N GLN A 129 24.45 17.71 15.55
CA GLN A 129 25.13 17.96 16.82
C GLN A 129 25.15 19.43 17.15
N LEU A 130 24.69 19.75 18.35
CA LEU A 130 24.78 21.08 18.91
C LEU A 130 25.92 21.10 19.94
N LEU A 131 26.94 21.95 19.72
CA LEU A 131 28.18 21.97 20.50
C LEU A 131 28.29 23.23 21.37
N GLN A 132 28.59 23.04 22.66
CA GLN A 132 28.90 24.14 23.58
C GLN A 132 30.26 24.75 23.25
N SER A 133 30.51 25.96 23.76
CA SER A 133 31.83 26.61 23.62
C SER A 133 32.92 25.73 24.22
N GLY A 134 33.87 25.30 23.38
CA GLY A 134 34.96 24.39 23.76
C GLY A 134 34.68 22.91 23.52
N GLU A 135 33.45 22.52 23.20
CA GLU A 135 33.15 21.15 22.76
C GLU A 135 33.60 20.94 21.31
N THR A 136 34.18 19.77 21.08
CA THR A 136 34.52 19.30 19.74
C THR A 136 33.38 18.46 19.19
N PRO A 137 33.10 18.54 17.88
CA PRO A 137 32.21 17.61 17.19
C PRO A 137 32.52 16.16 17.57
N LYS A 138 31.47 15.36 17.69
CA LYS A 138 31.56 13.91 17.70
C LYS A 138 31.49 13.39 16.28
N ARG A 139 31.95 12.16 16.09
CA ARG A 139 31.82 11.44 14.84
C ARG A 139 30.33 11.19 14.55
N VAL A 140 29.91 11.47 13.32
CA VAL A 140 28.62 11.04 12.77
C VAL A 140 28.83 9.68 12.15
N ASP A 141 28.02 8.72 12.57
CA ASP A 141 28.11 7.34 12.11
C ASP A 141 26.94 7.06 11.18
N PHE A 142 27.26 6.62 9.98
CA PHE A 142 26.32 6.30 8.92
C PHE A 142 26.32 4.80 8.71
N SER A 143 25.13 4.27 8.43
CA SER A 143 24.92 2.91 7.98
C SER A 143 24.11 2.97 6.68
N ALA A 144 24.46 2.14 5.71
CA ALA A 144 23.70 1.98 4.49
C ALA A 144 23.05 0.61 4.47
N THR A 145 21.75 0.61 4.16
CA THR A 145 20.99 -0.60 3.90
C THR A 145 20.54 -0.60 2.45
N LEU A 146 20.53 -1.79 1.85
CA LEU A 146 20.04 -2.01 0.50
C LEU A 146 18.68 -2.71 0.59
N ASN A 147 17.97 -2.80 -0.53
CA ASN A 147 16.87 -3.74 -0.63
C ASN A 147 17.33 -5.17 -0.32
N ASP A 148 16.36 -5.96 0.16
CA ASP A 148 16.58 -7.37 0.51
C ASP A 148 17.11 -8.17 -0.68
N GLY A 149 17.94 -9.16 -0.37
CA GLY A 149 18.48 -10.08 -1.37
C GLY A 149 19.68 -9.57 -2.17
N THR A 150 20.16 -8.36 -1.94
CA THR A 150 21.35 -7.81 -2.61
C THR A 150 22.65 -8.48 -2.15
N ASN A 151 23.71 -8.29 -2.93
CA ASN A 151 25.01 -8.89 -2.62
C ASN A 151 25.54 -8.34 -1.29
N PRO A 152 25.83 -9.17 -0.26
CA PRO A 152 26.42 -8.71 0.98
C PRO A 152 27.80 -8.09 0.75
N ASP A 153 28.48 -8.47 -0.34
CA ASP A 153 29.76 -7.92 -0.78
C ASP A 153 29.59 -6.72 -1.72
N THR A 154 28.35 -6.24 -1.96
CA THR A 154 28.11 -4.98 -2.69
C THR A 154 29.00 -3.89 -2.09
N VAL A 155 29.81 -3.25 -2.93
CA VAL A 155 30.69 -2.17 -2.48
C VAL A 155 29.84 -0.92 -2.29
N PHE A 156 29.90 -0.39 -1.08
CA PHE A 156 29.35 0.91 -0.74
C PHE A 156 30.48 1.92 -0.87
N SER A 157 30.24 2.96 -1.65
CA SER A 157 31.10 4.13 -1.72
C SER A 157 30.39 5.30 -1.09
N TRP A 158 31.01 5.87 -0.06
CA TRP A 158 30.54 7.08 0.58
C TRP A 158 31.34 8.26 0.06
N LYS A 159 30.62 9.31 -0.31
CA LYS A 159 31.16 10.61 -0.63
C LYS A 159 30.60 11.61 0.37
N PHE A 160 31.49 12.31 1.05
CA PHE A 160 31.16 13.41 1.94
C PHE A 160 31.46 14.71 1.22
N THR A 161 30.48 15.60 1.14
CA THR A 161 30.64 16.94 0.56
C THR A 161 30.32 18.00 1.60
N ASN A 162 30.95 19.17 1.50
CA ASN A 162 30.54 20.35 2.26
C ASN A 162 29.34 21.06 1.59
N GLY A 163 28.82 22.11 2.22
CA GLY A 163 27.68 22.89 1.72
C GLY A 163 27.89 23.55 0.35
N ALA A 164 29.13 23.68 -0.13
CA ALA A 164 29.46 24.17 -1.46
C ALA A 164 29.51 23.05 -2.52
N GLY A 165 29.23 21.80 -2.14
CA GLY A 165 29.32 20.64 -3.00
C GLY A 165 30.75 20.12 -3.20
N GLU A 166 31.74 20.68 -2.49
CA GLU A 166 33.13 20.21 -2.58
C GLU A 166 33.29 18.90 -1.82
N GLU A 167 33.99 17.94 -2.41
CA GLU A 167 34.28 16.66 -1.77
C GLU A 167 35.33 16.83 -0.67
N VAL A 168 34.95 16.49 0.57
CA VAL A 168 35.80 16.66 1.76
C VAL A 168 36.32 15.33 2.31
N ALA A 169 35.65 14.22 2.03
CA ALA A 169 36.13 12.88 2.34
C ALA A 169 35.39 11.82 1.52
N THR A 170 35.99 10.64 1.49
CA THR A 170 35.36 9.42 0.98
C THR A 170 35.54 8.30 1.98
N ALA A 171 34.59 7.38 2.04
CA ALA A 171 34.73 6.13 2.79
C ALA A 171 34.17 4.97 1.98
N SER A 172 34.43 3.76 2.45
CA SER A 172 33.93 2.54 1.82
C SER A 172 33.43 1.56 2.89
N GLY A 173 32.37 0.84 2.57
CA GLY A 173 31.77 -0.16 3.47
C GLY A 173 30.36 0.20 3.90
N LYS A 174 29.66 -0.78 4.49
CA LYS A 174 28.26 -0.64 4.95
C LYS A 174 28.07 0.46 5.98
N THR A 175 29.13 0.76 6.72
CA THR A 175 29.18 1.90 7.61
C THR A 175 30.24 2.85 7.12
N ALA A 176 29.99 4.13 7.36
CA ALA A 176 31.00 5.16 7.23
C ALA A 176 30.85 6.09 8.40
N SER A 177 31.90 6.86 8.63
CA SER A 177 31.82 7.85 9.68
C SER A 177 32.60 9.08 9.29
N TYR A 178 32.06 10.23 9.62
CA TYR A 178 32.70 11.51 9.35
C TYR A 178 32.69 12.36 10.59
N LEU A 179 33.79 13.07 10.84
CA LEU A 179 33.90 14.02 11.93
C LEU A 179 33.66 15.42 11.34
N PRO A 180 32.44 15.98 11.42
CA PRO A 180 32.15 17.29 10.85
C PRO A 180 32.97 18.37 11.54
N THR A 181 33.38 19.40 10.79
CA THR A 181 33.86 20.64 11.40
C THR A 181 32.66 21.42 11.92
N ALA A 182 32.84 22.04 13.09
CA ALA A 182 31.78 22.82 13.69
C ALA A 182 31.42 24.06 12.83
N GLY A 183 30.17 24.15 12.41
CA GLY A 183 29.59 25.28 11.69
C GLY A 183 29.47 25.10 10.18
N GLU A 184 29.83 23.94 9.65
CA GLU A 184 29.62 23.58 8.25
C GLU A 184 28.52 22.53 8.12
N ILE A 185 27.76 22.62 7.03
CA ILE A 185 26.81 21.57 6.63
C ILE A 185 27.54 20.63 5.70
N TYR A 186 27.31 19.34 5.90
CA TYR A 186 27.85 18.30 5.06
C TYR A 186 26.75 17.40 4.54
N PHE A 187 27.02 16.75 3.42
CA PHE A 187 26.16 15.74 2.84
C PHE A 187 26.93 14.43 2.74
N ALA A 188 26.35 13.36 3.25
CA ALA A 188 26.84 12.01 3.09
C ALA A 188 26.02 11.35 1.99
N THR A 189 26.64 11.15 0.84
CA THR A 189 26.06 10.39 -0.27
C THR A 189 26.64 8.99 -0.25
N VAL A 190 25.80 7.97 -0.09
CA VAL A 190 26.22 6.60 -0.32
C VAL A 190 25.77 6.17 -1.71
N THR A 191 26.67 5.53 -2.44
CA THR A 191 26.40 4.88 -3.72
C THR A 191 26.69 3.40 -3.59
N ALA A 192 25.72 2.58 -4.00
CA ALA A 192 25.83 1.14 -4.03
C ALA A 192 25.03 0.61 -5.22
N GLY A 193 25.63 -0.27 -6.02
CA GLY A 193 24.98 -0.87 -7.20
C GLY A 193 24.39 0.16 -8.20
N GLY A 194 25.00 1.34 -8.34
CA GLY A 194 24.54 2.39 -9.24
C GLY A 194 23.34 3.22 -8.72
N LYS A 195 22.84 2.94 -7.52
CA LYS A 195 21.84 3.74 -6.82
C LYS A 195 22.51 4.59 -5.74
N SER A 196 21.92 5.73 -5.43
CA SER A 196 22.46 6.64 -4.43
C SER A 196 21.38 7.17 -3.50
N ALA A 197 21.76 7.39 -2.25
CA ALA A 197 20.99 8.13 -1.26
C ALA A 197 21.89 9.20 -0.66
N THR A 198 21.31 10.33 -0.28
CA THR A 198 22.07 11.43 0.34
C THR A 198 21.35 11.88 1.59
N VAL A 199 22.11 12.08 2.67
CA VAL A 199 21.61 12.66 3.90
C VAL A 199 22.45 13.86 4.29
N GLY A 200 21.78 14.94 4.72
CA GLY A 200 22.45 16.10 5.31
C GLY A 200 22.78 15.86 6.78
N PHE A 201 23.94 16.31 7.22
CA PHE A 201 24.38 16.21 8.61
C PHE A 201 25.28 17.38 8.96
N CYS A 202 25.33 17.78 10.23
CA CYS A 202 26.18 18.88 10.65
C CYS A 202 26.46 18.85 12.15
N ALA A 203 27.58 19.46 12.52
CA ALA A 203 27.84 19.86 13.89
C ALA A 203 27.92 21.37 13.90
N ALA A 204 27.16 22.01 14.77
CA ALA A 204 27.12 23.46 14.82
C ALA A 204 27.44 23.95 16.22
N LYS A 205 28.36 24.92 16.28
CA LYS A 205 28.62 25.69 17.48
C LYS A 205 27.43 26.60 17.71
N GLU A 206 26.83 26.47 18.89
CA GLU A 206 25.85 27.39 19.45
C GLU A 206 24.48 27.47 18.76
N LEU A 207 24.36 27.18 17.46
CA LEU A 207 23.10 27.10 16.69
C LEU A 207 23.19 26.08 15.55
N LEU A 208 22.35 25.04 15.61
CA LEU A 208 22.10 23.99 14.63
C LEU A 208 20.82 24.31 13.86
N VAL A 209 20.82 24.15 12.53
CA VAL A 209 19.63 24.37 11.67
C VAL A 209 19.56 23.28 10.60
N TYR A 210 18.39 22.69 10.38
CA TYR A 210 18.06 21.77 9.28
C TYR A 210 16.59 21.90 8.88
N LEU A 211 16.22 21.26 7.77
CA LEU A 211 14.90 21.44 7.14
C LEU A 211 14.20 20.10 6.93
N ASP A 212 12.90 20.07 7.19
CA ASP A 212 11.98 19.05 6.66
C ASP A 212 11.10 19.70 5.57
N LYS A 213 10.60 18.88 4.64
CA LYS A 213 9.74 19.31 3.55
C LYS A 213 8.47 18.47 3.53
N TYR A 214 7.33 19.10 3.30
CA TYR A 214 6.09 18.41 2.96
C TYR A 214 5.22 19.30 2.08
N ARG A 215 4.23 18.71 1.40
CA ARG A 215 3.33 19.45 0.52
C ARG A 215 1.95 19.66 1.13
N VAL A 216 1.39 20.85 0.90
CA VAL A 216 -0.01 21.19 1.19
C VAL A 216 -0.57 21.90 -0.04
N GLY A 217 -1.67 21.41 -0.60
CA GLY A 217 -2.15 21.86 -1.91
C GLY A 217 -1.07 21.73 -3.00
N THR A 218 -0.86 22.82 -3.74
CA THR A 218 0.21 22.98 -4.75
C THR A 218 1.52 23.51 -4.16
N GLU A 219 1.58 23.76 -2.85
CA GLU A 219 2.68 24.47 -2.22
C GLU A 219 3.59 23.53 -1.41
N GLU A 220 4.90 23.74 -1.49
CA GLU A 220 5.88 23.07 -0.64
C GLU A 220 6.07 23.90 0.64
N LYS A 221 5.69 23.32 1.79
CA LYS A 221 5.97 23.89 3.11
C LYS A 221 7.33 23.38 3.59
N ILE A 222 8.10 24.31 4.17
CA ILE A 222 9.43 24.03 4.71
C ILE A 222 9.37 24.21 6.23
N VAL A 223 9.63 23.12 6.97
CA VAL A 223 9.76 23.18 8.43
C VAL A 223 11.19 23.47 8.78
N VAL A 224 11.40 24.55 9.54
CA VAL A 224 12.70 24.92 10.08
C VAL A 224 12.88 24.25 11.42
N ARG A 225 13.86 23.37 11.48
CA ARG A 225 14.32 22.75 12.72
C ARG A 225 15.59 23.45 13.14
N ALA A 226 15.60 24.06 14.33
CA ALA A 226 16.82 24.58 14.92
C ALA A 226 17.00 24.12 16.36
N ARG A 227 18.25 23.96 16.80
CA ARG A 227 18.57 23.81 18.23
C ARG A 227 19.76 24.69 18.57
N TYR A 228 19.77 25.30 19.74
CA TYR A 228 20.81 26.24 20.13
C TYR A 228 21.00 26.28 21.64
N PHE A 229 22.12 26.79 22.13
CA PHE A 229 22.28 27.00 23.57
C PHE A 229 21.69 28.35 23.98
N ASP A 230 20.84 28.31 25.02
CA ASP A 230 20.17 29.46 25.58
C ASP A 230 20.31 29.49 27.10
N ASN A 231 21.39 30.15 27.55
CA ASN A 231 21.63 30.46 28.95
C ASN A 231 21.18 31.88 29.32
N SER A 232 20.52 32.60 28.40
CA SER A 232 20.11 33.99 28.64
C SER A 232 18.94 34.08 29.64
N LEU A 233 18.77 35.20 30.33
CA LEU A 233 17.65 35.37 31.27
C LEU A 233 16.30 35.59 30.56
N LEU A 234 16.33 36.20 29.36
CA LEU A 234 15.14 36.64 28.62
C LEU A 234 14.76 35.73 27.44
N GLY A 235 15.59 34.73 27.11
CA GLY A 235 15.46 33.90 25.91
C GLY A 235 16.04 34.60 24.67
N LYS A 236 16.53 33.82 23.71
CA LYS A 236 16.93 34.33 22.39
C LYS A 236 15.75 34.30 21.42
N THR A 237 15.62 35.33 20.60
CA THR A 237 14.69 35.38 19.48
C THR A 237 15.31 34.70 18.26
N ALA A 238 14.52 33.91 17.53
CA ALA A 238 14.91 33.30 16.26
C ALA A 238 14.22 33.99 15.08
N THR A 239 14.87 34.09 13.93
CA THR A 239 14.30 34.69 12.71
C THR A 239 14.87 34.00 11.48
N ALA A 240 13.97 33.51 10.61
CA ALA A 240 14.26 32.96 9.30
C ALA A 240 14.23 34.06 8.22
N TYR A 241 15.13 33.96 7.26
CA TYR A 241 15.22 34.79 6.06
C TYR A 241 15.41 33.88 4.86
N VAL A 242 14.49 33.91 3.89
CA VAL A 242 14.53 33.07 2.68
C VAL A 242 15.01 33.91 1.51
N TYR A 243 15.97 33.40 0.75
CA TYR A 243 16.52 34.04 -0.45
C TYR A 243 16.32 33.14 -1.69
N ASP A 244 16.15 33.75 -2.86
CA ASP A 244 16.18 33.01 -4.14
C ASP A 244 17.62 32.76 -4.62
N GLU A 245 17.76 31.99 -5.71
CA GLU A 245 19.04 31.71 -6.38
C GLU A 245 19.80 32.99 -6.78
N GLY A 246 19.09 34.10 -7.01
CA GLY A 246 19.70 35.41 -7.30
C GLY A 246 20.17 36.17 -6.05
N GLY A 247 19.97 35.62 -4.85
CA GLY A 247 20.31 36.23 -3.56
C GLY A 247 19.29 37.27 -3.10
N ASN A 248 18.11 37.37 -3.72
CA ASN A 248 17.08 38.32 -3.31
C ASN A 248 16.27 37.77 -2.14
N LEU A 249 16.07 38.59 -1.10
CA LEU A 249 15.24 38.24 0.06
C LEU A 249 13.77 38.11 -0.36
N ILE A 250 13.20 36.92 -0.18
CA ILE A 250 11.82 36.57 -0.51
C ILE A 250 10.92 36.67 0.72
N SER A 251 11.39 36.22 1.88
CA SER A 251 10.58 36.14 3.10
C SER A 251 11.41 36.36 4.35
N THR A 252 10.77 36.92 5.39
CA THR A 252 11.31 37.00 6.74
C THR A 252 10.25 36.53 7.72
N THR A 253 10.60 35.56 8.55
CA THR A 253 9.68 34.93 9.50
C THR A 253 10.32 34.92 10.88
N THR A 254 9.69 35.57 11.86
CA THR A 254 10.10 35.38 13.26
C THR A 254 9.76 33.95 13.65
N LEU A 255 10.77 33.19 14.04
CA LEU A 255 10.62 31.80 14.44
C LEU A 255 10.51 31.75 15.95
N GLU A 256 9.60 30.91 16.43
CA GLU A 256 9.46 30.77 17.86
C GLU A 256 10.36 29.74 18.48
N THR A 257 10.76 30.07 19.71
CA THR A 257 11.82 29.34 20.40
C THR A 257 11.30 28.73 21.69
N ILE A 258 11.53 27.43 21.85
CA ILE A 258 11.21 26.67 23.05
C ILE A 258 12.49 26.47 23.84
N ARG A 259 12.50 26.86 25.12
CA ARG A 259 13.66 26.72 25.99
C ARG A 259 13.47 25.62 27.03
N SER A 260 14.45 24.72 27.15
CA SER A 260 14.53 23.66 28.18
C SER A 260 15.97 23.40 28.56
N ASN A 261 16.28 23.37 29.87
CA ASN A 261 17.60 22.98 30.41
C ASN A 261 18.82 23.69 29.75
N GLY A 262 18.71 24.99 29.47
CA GLY A 262 19.79 25.75 28.82
C GLY A 262 19.91 25.53 27.31
N MET A 263 18.98 24.81 26.70
CA MET A 263 18.83 24.67 25.25
C MET A 263 17.58 25.41 24.77
N GLY A 264 17.68 26.04 23.60
CA GLY A 264 16.57 26.52 22.80
C GLY A 264 16.36 25.63 21.58
N GLU A 265 15.11 25.45 21.16
CA GLU A 265 14.73 24.70 19.97
C GLU A 265 13.74 25.52 19.14
N VAL A 266 13.85 25.43 17.82
CA VAL A 266 12.89 25.92 16.84
C VAL A 266 12.33 24.70 16.12
N ASN A 267 11.02 24.65 16.02
CA ASN A 267 10.29 23.70 15.21
C ASN A 267 9.11 24.45 14.60
N ASP A 268 9.39 25.24 13.58
CA ASP A 268 8.47 26.25 13.09
C ASP A 268 8.49 26.28 11.57
N THR A 269 7.36 26.60 10.96
CA THR A 269 7.19 26.54 9.51
C THR A 269 7.46 27.92 8.90
N ILE A 270 8.22 27.99 7.82
CA ILE A 270 8.31 29.24 7.04
C ILE A 270 7.19 29.29 6.01
N ALA A 271 6.86 30.50 5.56
CA ALA A 271 5.88 30.70 4.51
C ALA A 271 6.13 29.76 3.31
N ALA A 272 5.06 29.15 2.83
CA ALA A 272 5.08 28.25 1.69
C ALA A 272 5.73 28.89 0.46
N ILE A 273 6.48 28.07 -0.30
CA ILE A 273 7.19 28.54 -1.50
C ILE A 273 6.49 27.95 -2.72
N GLY A 274 5.68 28.78 -3.37
CA GLY A 274 4.89 28.38 -4.54
C GLY A 274 5.61 28.45 -5.88
N LYS A 275 6.92 28.74 -5.91
CA LYS A 275 7.72 28.78 -7.16
C LYS A 275 8.81 27.71 -7.13
N GLU A 276 8.99 27.01 -8.25
CA GLU A 276 10.14 26.12 -8.42
C GLU A 276 11.45 26.91 -8.37
N GLY A 277 12.52 26.25 -7.90
CA GLY A 277 13.86 26.79 -7.96
C GLY A 277 14.73 26.38 -6.78
N THR A 278 15.94 26.93 -6.75
CA THR A 278 16.89 26.81 -5.65
C THR A 278 16.77 28.03 -4.73
N PHE A 279 16.82 27.78 -3.43
CA PHE A 279 16.65 28.77 -2.38
C PHE A 279 17.70 28.57 -1.28
N SER A 280 17.97 29.64 -0.55
CA SER A 280 18.70 29.58 0.72
C SER A 280 17.84 30.11 1.87
N LEU A 281 17.95 29.48 3.03
CA LEU A 281 17.31 29.90 4.27
C LEU A 281 18.40 30.24 5.27
N LYS A 282 18.44 31.50 5.72
CA LYS A 282 19.25 31.94 6.85
C LYS A 282 18.37 32.00 8.11
N VAL A 283 18.77 31.34 9.18
CA VAL A 283 18.15 31.44 10.51
C VAL A 283 19.10 32.14 11.45
N ASP A 284 18.71 33.26 12.02
CA ASP A 284 19.42 34.00 13.06
C ASP A 284 18.78 33.72 14.43
N VAL A 285 19.57 33.38 15.44
CA VAL A 285 19.13 33.21 16.82
C VAL A 285 20.02 34.01 17.76
N GLY A 286 19.50 35.12 18.27
CA GLY A 286 20.22 36.00 19.18
C GLY A 286 21.56 36.48 18.64
N GLY A 287 21.64 36.79 17.34
CA GLY A 287 22.84 37.29 16.65
C GLY A 287 23.80 36.21 16.14
N VAL A 288 23.50 34.93 16.35
CA VAL A 288 24.21 33.81 15.71
C VAL A 288 23.35 33.32 14.56
N SER A 289 23.85 33.32 13.33
CA SER A 289 23.08 32.86 12.17
C SER A 289 23.69 31.67 11.45
N ARG A 290 22.82 30.83 10.85
CA ARG A 290 23.18 29.72 9.96
C ARG A 290 22.36 29.76 8.69
N GLU A 291 22.94 29.30 7.59
CA GLU A 291 22.29 29.26 6.27
C GLU A 291 22.24 27.83 5.73
N VAL A 292 21.12 27.45 5.12
CA VAL A 292 20.84 26.12 4.55
C VAL A 292 20.26 26.30 3.15
N ASN A 293 20.74 25.53 2.16
CA ASN A 293 20.20 25.54 0.80
C ASN A 293 19.16 24.44 0.58
N PHE A 294 18.13 24.70 -0.22
CA PHE A 294 17.08 23.73 -0.58
C PHE A 294 16.48 24.00 -1.97
N VAL A 295 15.85 22.98 -2.57
CA VAL A 295 15.26 23.06 -3.93
C VAL A 295 13.78 22.73 -3.90
N VAL A 296 12.93 23.62 -4.41
CA VAL A 296 11.48 23.38 -4.60
C VAL A 296 11.25 22.92 -6.04
N LYS A 297 10.57 21.77 -6.23
CA LYS A 297 10.22 21.22 -7.56
C LYS A 297 8.69 21.08 -7.71
N ASP A 298 8.16 21.31 -8.90
CA ASP A 298 6.79 21.04 -9.37
C ASP A 298 6.70 19.59 -9.88
N ASN A 299 7.21 18.62 -9.11
CA ASN A 299 7.03 17.22 -9.47
C ASN A 299 5.67 16.77 -8.93
N VAL A 300 4.61 16.67 -9.74
CA VAL A 300 3.33 16.15 -9.26
C VAL A 300 3.21 14.67 -9.58
N ALA A 301 3.20 13.87 -8.52
CA ALA A 301 2.99 12.44 -8.59
C ALA A 301 1.72 12.15 -9.40
N ALA A 302 1.80 11.18 -10.31
CA ALA A 302 0.62 10.68 -10.99
C ALA A 302 -0.31 10.03 -9.96
N ASN A 303 -1.59 10.36 -10.00
CA ASN A 303 -2.66 9.74 -9.20
C ASN A 303 -3.32 8.59 -9.98
N HIS A 304 -3.34 8.72 -11.31
CA HIS A 304 -3.92 7.72 -12.21
C HIS A 304 -3.13 7.58 -13.49
N ILE A 305 -3.31 6.40 -14.09
CA ILE A 305 -2.85 6.08 -15.43
C ILE A 305 -4.00 5.47 -16.23
N GLU A 306 -4.30 6.09 -17.36
CA GLU A 306 -5.16 5.53 -18.40
C GLU A 306 -4.28 4.94 -19.50
N VAL A 307 -4.70 3.81 -20.07
CA VAL A 307 -4.00 3.16 -21.18
C VAL A 307 -4.96 2.92 -22.32
N VAL A 308 -4.73 3.61 -23.43
CA VAL A 308 -5.46 3.38 -24.68
C VAL A 308 -4.67 2.40 -25.55
N ALA A 309 -5.33 1.31 -25.95
CA ALA A 309 -4.80 0.34 -26.90
C ALA A 309 -5.31 0.65 -28.32
N ASN A 310 -4.39 0.86 -29.26
CA ASN A 310 -4.67 1.00 -30.68
C ASN A 310 -4.27 -0.30 -31.40
N GLY A 311 -5.28 -1.08 -31.79
CA GLY A 311 -5.12 -2.40 -32.41
C GLY A 311 -6.21 -3.36 -31.93
N ASN A 312 -6.24 -4.56 -32.48
CA ASN A 312 -7.18 -5.58 -32.04
C ASN A 312 -6.62 -6.32 -30.80
N LEU A 313 -7.36 -6.32 -29.69
CA LEU A 313 -6.97 -7.03 -28.46
C LEU A 313 -7.30 -8.53 -28.52
N SER A 314 -8.22 -8.95 -29.38
CA SER A 314 -8.55 -10.37 -29.61
C SER A 314 -8.14 -10.75 -31.04
N GLN A 315 -7.04 -11.48 -31.16
CA GLN A 315 -6.36 -11.72 -32.42
C GLN A 315 -6.42 -13.20 -32.79
N THR A 316 -6.82 -13.48 -34.04
CA THR A 316 -6.58 -14.78 -34.70
C THR A 316 -5.31 -14.76 -35.54
N THR A 317 -4.76 -13.58 -35.79
CA THR A 317 -3.49 -13.33 -36.48
C THR A 317 -2.62 -12.37 -35.68
N ALA A 318 -1.34 -12.70 -35.49
CA ALA A 318 -0.42 -11.85 -34.73
C ALA A 318 -0.24 -10.46 -35.35
N GLU A 319 -0.82 -9.46 -34.71
CA GLU A 319 -0.80 -8.04 -35.10
C GLU A 319 -0.13 -7.19 -34.02
N LEU A 320 0.45 -6.07 -34.44
CA LEU A 320 1.05 -5.10 -33.51
C LEU A 320 -0.06 -4.26 -32.87
N VAL A 321 -0.05 -4.16 -31.54
CA VAL A 321 -0.91 -3.26 -30.77
C VAL A 321 -0.05 -2.18 -30.14
N THR A 322 -0.47 -0.92 -30.28
CA THR A 322 0.23 0.23 -29.68
C THR A 322 -0.56 0.77 -28.49
N PHE A 323 0.07 0.76 -27.33
CA PHE A 323 -0.45 1.27 -26.07
C PHE A 323 0.07 2.68 -25.83
N THR A 324 -0.80 3.58 -25.38
CA THR A 324 -0.46 4.96 -25.02
C THR A 324 -0.95 5.24 -23.60
N ALA A 325 -0.02 5.60 -22.72
CA ALA A 325 -0.34 6.02 -21.37
C ALA A 325 -0.70 7.51 -21.32
N THR A 326 -1.68 7.85 -20.50
CA THR A 326 -2.00 9.23 -20.11
C THR A 326 -2.11 9.27 -18.59
N LEU A 327 -1.53 10.30 -17.97
CA LEU A 327 -1.50 10.46 -16.51
C LEU A 327 -2.44 11.57 -16.05
N SER A 328 -2.99 11.39 -14.86
CA SER A 328 -3.67 12.45 -14.11
C SER A 328 -2.93 12.74 -12.80
N PRO A 329 -2.67 14.01 -12.45
CA PRO A 329 -2.90 15.19 -13.28
C PRO A 329 -1.97 15.21 -14.50
N ALA A 330 -2.36 15.92 -15.56
CA ALA A 330 -1.67 15.90 -16.86
C ALA A 330 -0.21 16.37 -16.83
N LYS A 331 0.21 17.03 -15.75
CA LYS A 331 1.60 17.47 -15.52
C LYS A 331 2.53 16.39 -14.97
N ALA A 332 2.01 15.24 -14.56
CA ALA A 332 2.84 14.11 -14.14
C ALA A 332 3.72 13.61 -15.31
N ASP A 333 4.95 13.16 -15.00
CA ASP A 333 5.94 12.77 -16.01
C ASP A 333 5.56 11.46 -16.71
N VAL A 334 4.80 11.56 -17.80
CA VAL A 334 4.36 10.42 -18.61
C VAL A 334 5.52 9.67 -19.28
N GLU A 335 6.69 10.29 -19.44
CA GLU A 335 7.85 9.61 -20.01
C GLU A 335 8.54 8.68 -19.02
N SER A 336 8.16 8.73 -17.73
CA SER A 336 8.65 7.81 -16.70
C SER A 336 7.81 6.52 -16.55
N VAL A 337 6.73 6.38 -17.32
CA VAL A 337 5.86 5.19 -17.30
C VAL A 337 6.64 3.95 -17.71
N ARG A 338 6.63 2.92 -16.87
CA ARG A 338 7.27 1.62 -17.11
C ARG A 338 6.27 0.63 -17.69
N TRP A 339 6.66 -0.09 -18.73
CA TRP A 339 5.82 -1.06 -19.43
C TRP A 339 6.29 -2.48 -19.20
N TYR A 340 5.32 -3.35 -18.92
CA TYR A 340 5.51 -4.76 -18.65
C TYR A 340 4.60 -5.60 -19.55
N VAL A 341 5.05 -6.80 -19.93
CA VAL A 341 4.18 -7.82 -20.52
C VAL A 341 4.32 -9.11 -19.74
N ASN A 342 3.24 -9.61 -19.16
CA ASN A 342 3.23 -10.75 -18.24
C ASN A 342 4.32 -10.57 -17.15
N ASP A 343 4.29 -9.41 -16.49
CA ASP A 343 5.20 -8.98 -15.41
C ASP A 343 6.68 -8.82 -15.78
N LYS A 344 7.06 -9.11 -17.03
CA LYS A 344 8.39 -8.84 -17.56
C LYS A 344 8.48 -7.39 -18.02
N TYR A 345 9.46 -6.64 -17.51
CA TYR A 345 9.76 -5.28 -17.97
C TYR A 345 10.25 -5.26 -19.43
N TYR A 346 9.77 -4.28 -20.21
CA TYR A 346 10.16 -4.07 -21.61
C TYR A 346 10.81 -2.71 -21.85
N SER A 347 10.17 -1.63 -21.41
CA SER A 347 10.60 -0.27 -21.74
C SER A 347 10.02 0.77 -20.79
N THR A 348 10.57 1.99 -20.86
CA THR A 348 10.00 3.17 -20.24
C THR A 348 9.65 4.19 -21.33
N GLY A 349 8.54 4.91 -21.16
CA GLY A 349 8.12 6.00 -22.05
C GLY A 349 6.60 6.09 -22.18
N LYS A 350 6.11 7.16 -22.80
CA LYS A 350 4.67 7.39 -22.98
C LYS A 350 3.95 6.28 -23.77
N THR A 351 4.62 5.65 -24.73
CA THR A 351 4.02 4.65 -25.62
C THR A 351 4.82 3.36 -25.64
N PHE A 352 4.11 2.23 -25.78
CA PHE A 352 4.70 0.92 -25.95
C PHE A 352 3.97 0.14 -27.03
N SER A 353 4.67 -0.63 -27.87
CA SER A 353 4.02 -1.47 -28.88
C SER A 353 4.42 -2.93 -28.68
N PHE A 354 3.43 -3.81 -28.73
CA PHE A 354 3.63 -5.24 -28.53
C PHE A 354 2.97 -6.04 -29.64
N LYS A 355 3.69 -7.06 -30.14
CA LYS A 355 3.18 -8.03 -31.11
C LYS A 355 3.33 -9.42 -30.50
N PRO A 356 2.23 -10.16 -30.29
CA PRO A 356 2.29 -11.56 -29.87
C PRO A 356 3.14 -12.40 -30.82
N THR A 357 3.93 -13.32 -30.27
CA THR A 357 4.76 -14.25 -31.06
C THR A 357 4.34 -15.70 -30.92
N LYS A 358 3.49 -16.02 -29.93
CA LYS A 358 2.96 -17.35 -29.65
C LYS A 358 1.50 -17.24 -29.22
N ASN A 359 0.72 -18.30 -29.42
CA ASN A 359 -0.65 -18.33 -28.91
C ASN A 359 -0.64 -18.21 -27.38
N GLY A 360 -1.58 -17.45 -26.83
CA GLY A 360 -1.76 -17.22 -25.41
C GLY A 360 -2.30 -15.84 -25.07
N GLU A 361 -2.38 -15.58 -23.77
CA GLU A 361 -2.76 -14.28 -23.21
C GLU A 361 -1.51 -13.46 -22.82
N TYR A 362 -1.58 -12.16 -23.05
CA TYR A 362 -0.53 -11.18 -22.78
C TYR A 362 -1.11 -9.98 -22.04
N LYS A 363 -0.75 -9.84 -20.77
CA LYS A 363 -1.10 -8.70 -19.91
C LYS A 363 -0.08 -7.60 -20.09
N VAL A 364 -0.47 -6.53 -20.76
CA VAL A 364 0.35 -5.34 -20.96
C VAL A 364 0.04 -4.34 -19.85
N THR A 365 0.97 -4.18 -18.91
CA THR A 365 0.80 -3.32 -17.73
C THR A 365 1.67 -2.08 -17.86
N ALA A 366 1.06 -0.91 -17.68
CA ALA A 366 1.75 0.35 -17.48
C ALA A 366 1.82 0.67 -15.98
N GLU A 367 2.97 1.09 -15.47
CA GLU A 367 3.20 1.41 -14.06
C GLU A 367 3.89 2.76 -13.90
N ILE A 368 3.39 3.57 -12.96
CA ILE A 368 4.05 4.76 -12.43
C ILE A 368 3.67 4.97 -10.97
N ASN A 369 4.61 5.33 -10.10
CA ASN A 369 4.34 5.61 -8.68
C ASN A 369 3.47 4.56 -7.95
N LYS A 370 3.71 3.28 -8.23
CA LYS A 370 2.95 2.10 -7.73
C LYS A 370 1.49 2.01 -8.20
N ILE A 371 1.04 2.92 -9.06
CA ILE A 371 -0.25 2.85 -9.75
C ILE A 371 -0.05 2.10 -11.06
N THR A 372 -0.97 1.19 -11.36
CA THR A 372 -0.91 0.35 -12.55
C THR A 372 -2.20 0.40 -13.35
N LYS A 373 -2.10 0.19 -14.66
CA LYS A 373 -3.24 -0.10 -15.54
C LYS A 373 -2.83 -1.21 -16.50
N THR A 374 -3.66 -2.24 -16.59
CA THR A 374 -3.39 -3.44 -17.40
C THR A 374 -4.40 -3.55 -18.54
N GLN A 375 -3.90 -3.86 -19.73
CA GLN A 375 -4.69 -4.25 -20.90
C GLN A 375 -4.34 -5.67 -21.31
N THR A 376 -5.34 -6.47 -21.66
CA THR A 376 -5.16 -7.87 -22.04
C THR A 376 -5.20 -8.03 -23.56
N ILE A 377 -4.15 -8.62 -24.16
CA ILE A 377 -4.18 -9.13 -25.54
C ILE A 377 -4.34 -10.65 -25.49
N VAL A 378 -5.30 -11.18 -26.22
CA VAL A 378 -5.46 -12.62 -26.47
C VAL A 378 -5.10 -12.90 -27.92
N TYR A 379 -4.14 -13.80 -28.14
CA TYR A 379 -3.78 -14.30 -29.46
C TYR A 379 -3.96 -15.82 -29.50
N LEU A 380 -4.95 -16.34 -30.21
CA LEU A 380 -5.25 -17.77 -30.27
C LEU A 380 -5.69 -18.19 -31.68
N SER A 381 -5.54 -19.48 -31.99
CA SER A 381 -6.12 -20.08 -33.19
C SER A 381 -7.62 -20.35 -33.00
N GLU A 382 -8.43 -20.16 -34.04
CA GLU A 382 -9.88 -20.50 -34.01
C GLU A 382 -10.15 -22.00 -33.77
N HIS A 383 -9.13 -22.85 -33.91
CA HIS A 383 -9.22 -24.30 -33.70
C HIS A 383 -8.70 -24.76 -32.32
N ASP A 384 -8.33 -23.83 -31.45
CA ASP A 384 -7.86 -24.14 -30.10
C ASP A 384 -9.04 -24.48 -29.18
N GLU A 385 -8.97 -25.57 -28.41
CA GLU A 385 -10.01 -25.91 -27.42
C GLU A 385 -10.17 -24.81 -26.35
N ALA A 386 -9.08 -24.08 -26.08
CA ALA A 386 -9.10 -22.93 -25.17
C ALA A 386 -9.83 -21.70 -25.74
N TRP A 387 -10.09 -21.64 -27.06
CA TRP A 387 -10.73 -20.50 -27.73
C TRP A 387 -12.11 -20.18 -27.13
N TYR A 388 -12.91 -21.21 -26.85
CA TYR A 388 -14.21 -21.02 -26.21
C TYR A 388 -14.07 -20.28 -24.88
N TYR A 389 -13.09 -20.64 -24.05
CA TYR A 389 -12.89 -20.02 -22.74
C TYR A 389 -12.31 -18.62 -22.83
N ALA A 390 -11.34 -18.41 -23.71
CA ALA A 390 -10.64 -17.14 -23.90
C ALA A 390 -11.49 -16.07 -24.60
N SER A 391 -12.56 -16.46 -25.30
CA SER A 391 -13.50 -15.53 -25.97
C SER A 391 -14.62 -15.01 -25.05
N HIS A 392 -14.76 -15.53 -23.82
CA HIS A 392 -15.78 -15.11 -22.86
C HIS A 392 -15.22 -14.14 -21.83
N PHE A 393 -15.24 -12.85 -22.15
CA PHE A 393 -14.71 -11.80 -21.29
C PHE A 393 -15.72 -11.29 -20.25
N HIS A 394 -15.19 -10.79 -19.14
CA HIS A 394 -15.90 -10.04 -18.11
C HIS A 394 -14.96 -9.00 -17.49
N ASP A 395 -15.52 -7.85 -17.09
CA ASP A 395 -14.76 -6.77 -16.46
C ASP A 395 -14.77 -6.96 -14.95
N TYR A 396 -13.67 -7.45 -14.37
CA TYR A 396 -13.52 -7.69 -12.94
C TYR A 396 -12.05 -7.72 -12.50
N GLY A 397 -11.70 -7.16 -11.35
CA GLY A 397 -10.33 -7.24 -10.81
C GLY A 397 -9.31 -6.32 -11.47
N GLY A 398 -9.75 -5.18 -12.01
CA GLY A 398 -8.84 -4.16 -12.56
C GLY A 398 -8.58 -4.24 -14.06
N TYR A 399 -8.95 -5.33 -14.73
CA TYR A 399 -8.74 -5.57 -16.17
C TYR A 399 -9.76 -6.56 -16.75
N ALA A 400 -9.84 -6.65 -18.07
CA ALA A 400 -10.68 -7.63 -18.75
C ALA A 400 -10.17 -9.06 -18.48
N GLN A 401 -10.98 -9.86 -17.80
CA GLN A 401 -10.73 -11.27 -17.51
C GLN A 401 -11.48 -12.15 -18.49
N ASN A 402 -11.05 -13.39 -18.67
CA ASN A 402 -11.81 -14.40 -19.40
C ASN A 402 -11.87 -15.72 -18.61
N ARG A 403 -12.34 -16.80 -19.25
CA ARG A 403 -12.48 -18.11 -18.60
C ARG A 403 -11.30 -19.04 -18.86
N TYR A 404 -10.25 -18.56 -19.54
CA TYR A 404 -8.98 -19.25 -19.72
C TYR A 404 -8.01 -18.74 -18.65
N ILE A 405 -7.95 -19.48 -17.54
CA ILE A 405 -7.25 -19.10 -16.32
C ILE A 405 -5.80 -19.57 -16.41
N THR A 406 -4.87 -18.63 -16.35
CA THR A 406 -3.42 -18.80 -16.44
C THR A 406 -2.67 -18.47 -15.14
N SER A 407 -3.39 -18.06 -14.09
CA SER A 407 -2.81 -17.83 -12.76
C SER A 407 -3.83 -18.04 -11.62
N LYS A 408 -3.34 -18.19 -10.39
CA LYS A 408 -4.20 -18.24 -9.19
C LYS A 408 -4.95 -16.93 -8.94
N GLU A 409 -4.37 -15.79 -9.33
CA GLU A 409 -5.03 -14.48 -9.21
C GLU A 409 -6.20 -14.33 -10.19
N GLU A 410 -6.08 -14.83 -11.42
CA GLU A 410 -7.21 -14.89 -12.35
C GLU A 410 -8.33 -15.81 -11.83
N LEU A 411 -7.96 -16.95 -11.22
CA LEU A 411 -8.95 -17.82 -10.58
C LEU A 411 -9.69 -17.08 -9.45
N LYS A 412 -8.97 -16.28 -8.67
CA LYS A 412 -9.54 -15.41 -7.63
C LYS A 412 -10.49 -14.39 -8.20
N ASN A 413 -10.11 -13.68 -9.25
CA ASN A 413 -10.98 -12.72 -9.92
C ASN A 413 -12.23 -13.39 -10.49
N LEU A 414 -12.10 -14.55 -11.14
CA LEU A 414 -13.24 -15.30 -11.67
C LEU A 414 -14.19 -15.76 -10.56
N ILE A 415 -13.67 -16.34 -9.48
CA ILE A 415 -14.49 -16.80 -8.35
C ILE A 415 -15.20 -15.61 -7.72
N LEU A 416 -14.50 -14.51 -7.43
CA LEU A 416 -15.13 -13.31 -6.87
C LEU A 416 -16.23 -12.75 -7.79
N PHE A 417 -15.97 -12.65 -9.10
CA PHE A 417 -16.97 -12.25 -10.09
C PHE A 417 -18.21 -13.15 -10.03
N VAL A 418 -18.03 -14.46 -9.96
CA VAL A 418 -19.11 -15.45 -9.86
C VAL A 418 -19.90 -15.32 -8.57
N LEU A 419 -19.21 -15.09 -7.45
CA LEU A 419 -19.84 -14.91 -6.14
C LEU A 419 -20.70 -13.66 -6.08
N GLU A 420 -20.20 -12.54 -6.60
CA GLU A 420 -20.91 -11.26 -6.58
C GLU A 420 -22.12 -11.24 -7.52
N ASN A 421 -21.99 -11.88 -8.69
CA ASN A 421 -23.07 -12.00 -9.67
C ASN A 421 -24.01 -13.19 -9.40
N LYS A 422 -23.81 -13.92 -8.30
CA LYS A 422 -24.61 -15.11 -7.94
C LYS A 422 -24.72 -16.14 -9.07
N ILE A 423 -23.64 -16.36 -9.83
CA ILE A 423 -23.61 -17.31 -10.95
C ILE A 423 -23.59 -18.74 -10.40
N THR A 424 -24.66 -19.50 -10.65
CA THR A 424 -24.84 -20.85 -10.08
C THR A 424 -23.91 -21.89 -10.68
N GLU A 425 -23.47 -21.70 -11.92
CA GLU A 425 -22.56 -22.61 -12.62
C GLU A 425 -21.60 -21.81 -13.49
N ILE A 426 -20.30 -22.05 -13.33
CA ILE A 426 -19.27 -21.48 -14.18
C ILE A 426 -18.36 -22.58 -14.72
N LYS A 427 -18.05 -22.48 -16.01
CA LYS A 427 -17.08 -23.34 -16.69
C LYS A 427 -15.85 -22.53 -17.03
N PHE A 428 -14.68 -23.04 -16.71
CA PHE A 428 -13.41 -22.41 -17.04
C PHE A 428 -12.35 -23.46 -17.37
N TYR A 429 -11.35 -23.03 -18.13
CA TYR A 429 -10.18 -23.83 -18.42
C TYR A 429 -9.02 -23.30 -17.60
N ALA A 430 -8.33 -24.15 -16.83
CA ALA A 430 -7.14 -23.73 -16.09
C ALA A 430 -5.87 -24.26 -16.76
N GLY A 431 -5.13 -23.37 -17.41
CA GLY A 431 -3.89 -23.71 -18.12
C GLY A 431 -2.63 -23.63 -17.27
N TYR A 432 -2.72 -23.23 -16.00
CA TYR A 432 -1.54 -22.87 -15.19
C TYR A 432 -0.97 -23.99 -14.34
N SER A 433 -1.72 -25.05 -14.03
CA SER A 433 -1.23 -26.25 -13.33
C SER A 433 -2.35 -27.30 -13.16
N THR A 434 -2.05 -28.38 -12.42
CA THR A 434 -2.83 -29.62 -12.28
C THR A 434 -4.27 -29.52 -11.76
N PRO A 435 -5.21 -30.40 -12.18
CA PRO A 435 -6.52 -30.47 -11.58
C PRO A 435 -6.53 -30.61 -10.07
N GLU A 436 -5.61 -31.36 -9.49
CA GLU A 436 -5.49 -31.50 -8.03
C GLU A 436 -5.17 -30.17 -7.37
N THR A 437 -4.22 -29.43 -7.94
CA THR A 437 -3.81 -28.17 -7.33
C THR A 437 -4.79 -27.04 -7.69
N VAL A 438 -5.53 -27.10 -8.81
CA VAL A 438 -6.61 -26.14 -9.13
C VAL A 438 -7.77 -26.38 -8.18
N LYS A 439 -8.11 -27.64 -7.88
CA LYS A 439 -9.12 -27.96 -6.85
C LYS A 439 -8.77 -27.34 -5.49
N LYS A 440 -7.50 -27.43 -5.09
CA LYS A 440 -7.01 -26.78 -3.87
C LYS A 440 -7.09 -25.25 -3.98
N ASP A 441 -6.63 -24.68 -5.08
CA ASP A 441 -6.68 -23.23 -5.29
C ASP A 441 -8.11 -22.69 -5.30
N VAL A 442 -9.08 -23.42 -5.86
CA VAL A 442 -10.51 -23.07 -5.78
C VAL A 442 -10.96 -22.99 -4.32
N SER A 443 -10.56 -23.94 -3.48
CA SER A 443 -10.86 -23.91 -2.04
C SER A 443 -10.18 -22.72 -1.35
N ASP A 444 -8.87 -22.57 -1.54
CA ASP A 444 -8.08 -21.51 -0.92
C ASP A 444 -8.62 -20.12 -1.29
N VAL A 445 -8.89 -19.90 -2.58
CA VAL A 445 -9.44 -18.65 -3.10
C VAL A 445 -10.82 -18.39 -2.52
N ARG A 446 -11.68 -19.41 -2.50
CA ARG A 446 -13.03 -19.30 -1.94
C ARG A 446 -12.96 -18.91 -0.47
N ASP A 447 -12.03 -19.45 0.32
CA ASP A 447 -11.90 -19.14 1.76
C ASP A 447 -11.22 -17.78 2.04
N CYS A 448 -10.59 -17.21 1.02
CA CYS A 448 -9.99 -15.87 1.00
C CYS A 448 -10.93 -14.79 0.44
N VAL A 449 -12.25 -14.99 0.45
CA VAL A 449 -13.20 -13.90 0.12
C VAL A 449 -13.41 -13.05 1.37
N GLU A 450 -13.34 -11.72 1.20
CA GLU A 450 -13.13 -10.76 2.31
C GLU A 450 -14.31 -9.85 2.58
N GLU A 451 -15.38 -10.01 1.82
CA GLU A 451 -16.54 -9.13 1.84
C GLU A 451 -17.60 -9.62 2.80
N SER A 452 -18.39 -8.67 3.32
CA SER A 452 -19.67 -9.03 3.91
C SER A 452 -20.56 -9.77 2.91
N GLY A 453 -20.93 -10.96 3.32
CA GLY A 453 -21.76 -11.93 2.63
C GLY A 453 -21.23 -13.33 2.85
N ILE A 454 -22.14 -14.30 2.97
CA ILE A 454 -21.70 -15.69 3.10
C ILE A 454 -21.14 -16.20 1.79
N ILE A 455 -19.94 -16.76 1.92
CA ILE A 455 -19.32 -17.52 0.86
C ILE A 455 -20.15 -18.79 0.64
N PRO A 456 -20.80 -18.96 -0.52
CA PRO A 456 -21.65 -20.11 -0.79
C PRO A 456 -20.89 -21.43 -0.65
N GLY A 457 -21.65 -22.50 -0.36
CA GLY A 457 -21.13 -23.85 -0.57
C GLY A 457 -20.90 -24.09 -2.06
N TYR A 458 -19.98 -24.99 -2.41
CA TYR A 458 -19.72 -25.30 -3.81
C TYR A 458 -19.44 -26.79 -4.02
N SER A 459 -19.65 -27.24 -5.24
CA SER A 459 -19.13 -28.51 -5.75
C SER A 459 -18.32 -28.25 -7.00
N LEU A 460 -17.24 -28.99 -7.17
CA LEU A 460 -16.32 -28.84 -8.29
C LEU A 460 -16.22 -30.14 -9.06
N GLU A 461 -16.53 -30.08 -10.36
CA GLU A 461 -16.37 -31.15 -11.34
C GLU A 461 -15.23 -30.78 -12.29
N THR A 462 -14.48 -31.77 -12.78
CA THR A 462 -13.36 -31.53 -13.71
C THR A 462 -13.18 -32.70 -14.68
N SER A 463 -12.74 -32.38 -15.90
CA SER A 463 -12.34 -33.33 -16.95
C SER A 463 -11.07 -32.78 -17.61
N GLY A 464 -9.89 -33.27 -17.23
CA GLY A 464 -8.62 -32.63 -17.59
C GLY A 464 -8.55 -31.20 -17.03
N ASN A 465 -8.16 -30.24 -17.87
CA ASN A 465 -8.04 -28.83 -17.48
C ASN A 465 -9.35 -28.04 -17.56
N GLU A 466 -10.46 -28.69 -17.87
CA GLU A 466 -11.79 -28.10 -17.82
C GLU A 466 -12.39 -28.29 -16.42
N PHE A 467 -12.88 -27.20 -15.84
CA PHE A 467 -13.49 -27.18 -14.52
C PHE A 467 -14.90 -26.61 -14.62
N THR A 468 -15.82 -27.23 -13.89
CA THR A 468 -17.17 -26.72 -13.68
C THR A 468 -17.37 -26.54 -12.17
N ILE A 469 -17.48 -25.30 -11.71
CA ILE A 469 -17.87 -25.03 -10.32
C ILE A 469 -19.37 -24.76 -10.31
N LYS A 470 -20.07 -25.47 -9.42
CA LYS A 470 -21.47 -25.23 -9.11
C LYS A 470 -21.54 -24.64 -7.71
N PHE A 471 -22.10 -23.44 -7.58
CA PHE A 471 -22.26 -22.74 -6.32
C PHE A 471 -23.69 -22.88 -5.78
N ARG A 472 -23.79 -23.05 -4.46
CA ARG A 472 -25.04 -23.08 -3.70
C ARG A 472 -25.12 -21.81 -2.84
N PHE A 473 -25.89 -20.83 -3.30
CA PHE A 473 -26.11 -19.54 -2.62
C PHE A 473 -27.10 -19.64 -1.47
N PHE A 474 -26.90 -20.61 -0.59
CA PHE A 474 -27.65 -20.81 0.64
C PHE A 474 -26.68 -21.00 1.80
N ALA A 475 -27.00 -20.38 2.94
CA ALA A 475 -26.25 -20.44 4.18
C ALA A 475 -26.42 -21.79 4.91
N ASP A 476 -27.55 -22.47 4.68
CA ASP A 476 -27.87 -23.79 5.22
C ASP A 476 -27.79 -24.90 4.17
N GLU A 477 -27.59 -26.14 4.62
CA GLU A 477 -27.57 -27.30 3.74
C GLU A 477 -28.94 -27.61 3.11
N ALA A 478 -30.03 -27.24 3.79
CA ALA A 478 -31.40 -27.50 3.33
C ALA A 478 -31.87 -26.52 2.24
N GLY A 479 -31.11 -25.45 1.96
CA GLY A 479 -31.44 -24.48 0.91
C GLY A 479 -32.62 -23.57 1.26
N LEU A 480 -32.83 -23.29 2.55
CA LEU A 480 -33.93 -22.47 3.05
C LEU A 480 -33.52 -21.02 3.31
N VAL A 481 -32.22 -20.77 3.55
CA VAL A 481 -31.69 -19.46 3.94
C VAL A 481 -30.72 -18.97 2.86
N PRO A 482 -31.15 -18.08 1.94
CA PRO A 482 -30.27 -17.54 0.90
C PRO A 482 -29.08 -16.77 1.49
N THR A 483 -27.94 -16.78 0.78
CA THR A 483 -26.81 -15.91 1.17
C THR A 483 -27.13 -14.44 0.86
N VAL A 484 -26.74 -13.56 1.77
CA VAL A 484 -26.93 -12.11 1.61
C VAL A 484 -25.67 -11.47 1.02
N ASN A 485 -25.87 -10.69 -0.04
CA ASN A 485 -24.86 -9.80 -0.63
C ASN A 485 -25.50 -8.47 -1.09
N SER A 486 -26.73 -8.22 -0.66
CA SER A 486 -27.54 -7.04 -0.92
C SER A 486 -28.52 -6.95 0.24
N PRO A 487 -28.23 -6.13 1.27
CA PRO A 487 -29.07 -6.04 2.45
C PRO A 487 -30.43 -5.41 2.12
N GLU A 488 -31.44 -5.79 2.89
CA GLU A 488 -32.80 -5.23 2.80
C GLU A 488 -33.30 -4.67 4.14
N TYR A 489 -32.61 -4.99 5.23
CA TYR A 489 -33.08 -4.73 6.59
C TYR A 489 -32.12 -3.83 7.33
N ASP A 490 -32.69 -3.01 8.19
CA ASP A 490 -31.94 -2.31 9.22
C ASP A 490 -31.80 -3.20 10.46
N ALA A 491 -30.74 -3.01 11.24
CA ALA A 491 -30.66 -3.69 12.53
C ALA A 491 -31.77 -3.13 13.46
N PRO A 492 -32.41 -3.96 14.29
CA PRO A 492 -33.39 -3.44 15.25
C PRO A 492 -32.66 -2.58 16.30
N ASP A 493 -33.04 -1.30 16.44
CA ASP A 493 -32.57 -0.37 17.48
C ASP A 493 -32.85 -0.93 18.89
N GLY A 494 -31.90 -1.68 19.43
CA GLY A 494 -31.91 -2.22 20.79
C GLY A 494 -31.00 -1.43 21.73
N PHE A 495 -29.99 -0.77 21.18
CA PHE A 495 -29.09 0.14 21.86
C PHE A 495 -29.57 1.58 21.68
N SER A 496 -29.57 2.36 22.77
CA SER A 496 -29.67 3.82 22.63
C SER A 496 -28.33 4.31 22.10
N ASP A 497 -28.19 4.37 20.78
CA ASP A 497 -26.91 4.61 20.12
C ASP A 497 -26.15 5.81 20.68
N ALA A 498 -24.82 5.69 20.64
CA ALA A 498 -23.93 6.78 20.98
C ALA A 498 -24.20 7.96 20.04
N VAL A 499 -24.31 9.16 20.63
CA VAL A 499 -24.49 10.39 19.85
C VAL A 499 -23.11 10.93 19.50
N GLN A 500 -22.87 11.20 18.22
CA GLN A 500 -21.62 11.84 17.79
C GLN A 500 -21.44 13.18 18.52
N ASN A 501 -20.29 13.33 19.15
CA ASN A 501 -19.91 14.52 19.87
C ASN A 501 -19.58 15.64 18.89
N THR A 502 -20.44 16.65 18.86
CA THR A 502 -20.33 17.79 17.94
C THR A 502 -19.23 18.80 18.31
N TYR A 503 -18.48 18.57 19.40
CA TYR A 503 -17.41 19.46 19.85
C TYR A 503 -16.05 19.19 19.17
N SER A 504 -15.91 18.09 18.41
CA SER A 504 -14.79 17.94 17.47
C SER A 504 -14.98 18.87 16.28
N LYS A 505 -13.89 19.52 15.83
CA LYS A 505 -13.90 20.36 14.63
C LYS A 505 -13.35 19.55 13.45
N PRO A 506 -14.20 19.06 12.53
CA PRO A 506 -13.70 18.30 11.40
C PRO A 506 -12.96 19.19 10.38
N HIS A 507 -12.05 18.59 9.62
CA HIS A 507 -11.27 19.18 8.54
C HIS A 507 -12.08 19.24 7.24
N TYR A 508 -13.21 19.93 7.26
CA TYR A 508 -13.95 20.29 6.04
C TYR A 508 -14.89 21.47 6.30
N ASP A 509 -15.29 22.15 5.22
CA ASP A 509 -16.41 23.09 5.28
C ASP A 509 -17.74 22.41 4.92
N ASN A 510 -18.85 23.09 5.23
CA ASN A 510 -20.20 22.60 4.93
C ASN A 510 -20.85 23.38 3.79
N VAL A 511 -20.05 23.87 2.84
CA VAL A 511 -20.52 24.63 1.69
C VAL A 511 -20.47 23.75 0.45
N LYS A 512 -21.63 23.50 -0.17
CA LYS A 512 -21.70 22.73 -1.42
C LYS A 512 -20.94 23.45 -2.53
N LYS A 513 -19.99 22.75 -3.13
CA LYS A 513 -19.15 23.20 -4.24
C LYS A 513 -19.62 22.55 -5.54
N THR A 514 -19.37 23.23 -6.66
CA THR A 514 -19.44 22.60 -7.98
C THR A 514 -18.15 21.81 -8.18
N ARG A 515 -18.24 20.55 -8.59
CA ARG A 515 -17.09 19.63 -8.63
C ARG A 515 -16.88 19.05 -10.02
N ASN A 516 -15.62 18.80 -10.37
CA ASN A 516 -15.23 17.96 -11.50
C ASN A 516 -14.65 16.67 -10.94
N PHE A 517 -15.50 15.67 -10.71
CA PHE A 517 -15.04 14.39 -10.15
C PHE A 517 -14.17 13.65 -11.16
N TYR A 518 -13.07 13.07 -10.67
CA TYR A 518 -12.17 12.26 -11.49
C TYR A 518 -12.94 11.12 -12.19
N ILE A 519 -13.80 10.42 -11.44
CA ILE A 519 -14.53 9.26 -11.93
C ILE A 519 -15.48 9.58 -13.10
N ASP A 520 -15.91 10.83 -13.27
CA ASP A 520 -16.76 11.24 -14.39
C ASP A 520 -15.98 11.36 -15.71
N GLY A 521 -14.64 11.48 -15.63
CA GLY A 521 -13.75 11.50 -16.80
C GLY A 521 -13.27 10.11 -17.25
N VAL A 522 -13.42 9.08 -16.41
CA VAL A 522 -13.01 7.71 -16.69
C VAL A 522 -13.87 7.13 -17.81
N LYS A 523 -13.23 6.48 -18.81
CA LYS A 523 -13.93 5.95 -19.99
C LYS A 523 -14.26 4.47 -19.88
N GLU A 524 -13.44 3.70 -19.18
CA GLU A 524 -13.68 2.29 -18.98
C GLU A 524 -14.80 2.08 -17.97
N THR A 525 -15.73 1.20 -18.30
CA THR A 525 -16.92 0.94 -17.50
C THR A 525 -16.91 -0.45 -16.90
N MET A 526 -17.53 -0.63 -15.73
CA MET A 526 -17.78 -1.94 -15.14
C MET A 526 -19.24 -2.04 -14.71
N SER A 527 -19.92 -3.13 -15.11
CA SER A 527 -21.29 -3.39 -14.67
C SER A 527 -21.32 -3.76 -13.19
N VAL A 528 -22.21 -3.14 -12.41
CA VAL A 528 -22.34 -3.36 -10.96
C VAL A 528 -23.79 -3.63 -10.59
N SER A 529 -24.03 -4.66 -9.78
CA SER A 529 -25.36 -5.03 -9.28
C SER A 529 -25.46 -5.11 -7.75
N THR A 530 -24.37 -4.82 -7.04
CA THR A 530 -24.29 -4.74 -5.58
C THR A 530 -23.42 -3.56 -5.15
N SER A 531 -23.55 -3.09 -3.91
CA SER A 531 -22.71 -2.02 -3.38
C SER A 531 -21.25 -2.47 -3.18
N ASN A 532 -21.01 -3.77 -2.95
CA ASN A 532 -19.66 -4.35 -2.95
C ASN A 532 -18.99 -4.22 -4.34
N MET A 533 -19.72 -4.50 -5.42
CA MET A 533 -19.22 -4.28 -6.78
C MET A 533 -18.98 -2.80 -7.08
N LEU A 534 -19.86 -1.92 -6.58
CA LEU A 534 -19.77 -0.48 -6.81
C LEU A 534 -18.45 0.11 -6.30
N TYR A 535 -18.11 -0.09 -5.03
CA TYR A 535 -16.87 0.50 -4.50
C TYR A 535 -15.63 -0.12 -5.15
N LYS A 536 -15.66 -1.41 -5.52
CA LYS A 536 -14.56 -2.07 -6.23
C LYS A 536 -14.35 -1.53 -7.63
N ALA A 537 -15.43 -1.36 -8.40
CA ALA A 537 -15.37 -0.77 -9.73
C ALA A 537 -14.68 0.60 -9.68
N VAL A 538 -15.11 1.45 -8.75
CA VAL A 538 -14.53 2.78 -8.55
C VAL A 538 -13.08 2.70 -8.07
N ALA A 539 -12.75 1.83 -7.11
CA ALA A 539 -11.38 1.61 -6.62
C ALA A 539 -10.41 1.14 -7.71
N TRP A 540 -10.91 0.33 -8.64
CA TRP A 540 -10.16 -0.16 -9.80
C TRP A 540 -10.13 0.84 -10.97
N GLY A 541 -10.71 2.02 -10.81
CA GLY A 541 -10.73 3.07 -11.83
C GLY A 541 -11.64 2.74 -13.01
N TYR A 542 -12.82 2.17 -12.74
CA TYR A 542 -13.90 1.97 -13.70
C TYR A 542 -15.09 2.85 -13.33
N GLN A 543 -15.70 3.47 -14.34
CA GLN A 543 -16.99 4.13 -14.19
C GLN A 543 -18.08 3.06 -14.01
N PRO A 544 -18.87 3.10 -12.92
CA PRO A 544 -19.87 2.07 -12.65
C PRO A 544 -21.07 2.19 -13.61
N VAL A 545 -21.56 1.04 -14.10
CA VAL A 545 -22.81 0.91 -14.84
C VAL A 545 -23.80 0.11 -14.01
N PHE A 546 -24.83 0.77 -13.49
CA PHE A 546 -25.77 0.19 -12.54
C PHE A 546 -26.75 -0.76 -13.24
N MET A 547 -26.82 -2.01 -12.77
CA MET A 547 -27.63 -3.08 -13.38
C MET A 547 -28.38 -3.90 -12.32
N GLY A 548 -29.36 -4.69 -12.77
CA GLY A 548 -30.12 -5.60 -11.91
C GLY A 548 -31.21 -4.90 -11.08
N SER A 549 -31.80 -5.65 -10.15
CA SER A 549 -32.94 -5.16 -9.35
C SER A 549 -32.60 -4.07 -8.34
N GLN A 550 -31.31 -3.86 -8.05
CA GLN A 550 -30.83 -2.86 -7.09
C GLN A 550 -30.30 -1.59 -7.76
N ALA A 551 -30.36 -1.47 -9.10
CA ALA A 551 -29.75 -0.39 -9.87
C ALA A 551 -30.09 1.01 -9.32
N ASP A 552 -31.36 1.28 -8.99
CA ASP A 552 -31.79 2.57 -8.44
C ASP A 552 -31.14 2.89 -7.08
N LYS A 553 -30.99 1.87 -6.21
CA LYS A 553 -30.31 2.03 -4.91
C LYS A 553 -28.81 2.27 -5.10
N LEU A 554 -28.17 1.62 -6.07
CA LEU A 554 -26.76 1.81 -6.36
C LEU A 554 -26.47 3.20 -6.92
N GLN A 555 -27.33 3.68 -7.83
CA GLN A 555 -27.27 5.04 -8.34
C GLN A 555 -27.41 6.04 -7.19
N GLN A 556 -28.37 5.85 -6.28
CA GLN A 556 -28.55 6.68 -5.10
C GLN A 556 -27.31 6.69 -4.19
N ILE A 557 -26.73 5.52 -3.90
CA ILE A 557 -25.50 5.41 -3.09
C ILE A 557 -24.36 6.21 -3.74
N TYR A 558 -24.17 6.04 -5.05
CA TYR A 558 -23.13 6.72 -5.81
C TYR A 558 -23.34 8.24 -5.82
N ASP A 559 -24.56 8.69 -6.08
CA ASP A 559 -24.89 10.11 -6.13
C ASP A 559 -24.78 10.79 -4.76
N ASN A 560 -25.16 10.11 -3.68
CA ASN A 560 -25.04 10.65 -2.33
C ASN A 560 -23.58 10.68 -1.83
N ALA A 561 -22.74 9.73 -2.25
CA ALA A 561 -21.30 9.81 -2.03
C ALA A 561 -20.68 11.02 -2.75
N LYS A 562 -21.06 11.27 -4.00
CA LYS A 562 -20.67 12.47 -4.76
C LYS A 562 -21.23 13.76 -4.14
N ASP A 563 -22.48 13.74 -3.66
CA ASP A 563 -23.08 14.88 -2.97
C ASP A 563 -22.29 15.20 -1.71
N ALA A 564 -21.93 14.20 -0.89
CA ALA A 564 -21.09 14.38 0.31
C ALA A 564 -19.76 15.04 -0.04
N LEU A 565 -19.02 14.48 -1.00
CA LEU A 565 -17.74 15.03 -1.49
C LEU A 565 -17.86 16.46 -1.99
N SER A 566 -19.01 16.85 -2.54
CA SER A 566 -19.27 18.22 -2.97
C SER A 566 -19.31 19.21 -1.81
N TYR A 567 -19.63 18.79 -0.58
CA TYR A 567 -19.54 19.66 0.59
C TYR A 567 -18.12 19.66 1.15
N ILE A 568 -17.50 18.49 1.28
CA ILE A 568 -16.29 18.35 2.10
C ILE A 568 -14.98 18.63 1.35
N VAL A 569 -14.96 18.48 0.02
CA VAL A 569 -13.74 18.58 -0.79
C VAL A 569 -13.90 19.61 -1.91
N SER A 570 -12.79 20.23 -2.36
CA SER A 570 -12.71 21.02 -3.60
C SER A 570 -11.68 20.46 -4.59
N ASP A 571 -11.72 20.90 -5.85
CA ASP A 571 -10.83 20.41 -6.91
C ASP A 571 -9.37 20.85 -6.69
N GLU A 572 -9.17 21.94 -5.94
CA GLU A 572 -7.87 22.54 -5.64
C GLU A 572 -7.16 21.92 -4.43
N MET A 573 -7.86 21.11 -3.63
CA MET A 573 -7.28 20.42 -2.47
C MET A 573 -6.22 19.40 -2.88
N SER A 574 -5.14 19.29 -2.11
CA SER A 574 -4.19 18.18 -2.24
C SER A 574 -4.83 16.85 -1.87
N GLU A 575 -4.22 15.74 -2.30
CA GLU A 575 -4.69 14.41 -1.91
C GLU A 575 -4.75 14.23 -0.40
N TYR A 576 -3.81 14.82 0.35
CA TYR A 576 -3.84 14.83 1.81
C TYR A 576 -5.10 15.52 2.35
N GLU A 577 -5.38 16.74 1.91
CA GLU A 577 -6.55 17.51 2.35
C GLU A 577 -7.86 16.78 2.01
N LYS A 578 -7.92 16.16 0.82
CA LYS A 578 -9.06 15.34 0.41
C LYS A 578 -9.25 14.12 1.31
N VAL A 579 -8.18 13.36 1.56
CA VAL A 579 -8.21 12.16 2.41
C VAL A 579 -8.56 12.51 3.86
N HIS A 580 -8.02 13.60 4.39
CA HIS A 580 -8.33 14.09 5.72
C HIS A 580 -9.81 14.49 5.83
N ALA A 581 -10.33 15.25 4.87
CA ALA A 581 -11.75 15.60 4.83
C ALA A 581 -12.67 14.36 4.75
N ILE A 582 -12.31 13.36 3.93
CA ILE A 582 -13.06 12.09 3.80
C ILE A 582 -13.02 11.30 5.12
N TYR A 583 -11.84 11.18 5.74
CA TYR A 583 -11.66 10.51 7.03
C TYR A 583 -12.55 11.13 8.10
N ASP A 584 -12.47 12.44 8.26
CA ASP A 584 -13.24 13.20 9.24
C ASP A 584 -14.74 13.13 8.95
N TYR A 585 -15.14 13.19 7.67
CA TYR A 585 -16.55 13.13 7.30
C TYR A 585 -17.18 11.81 7.69
N ILE A 586 -16.50 10.69 7.42
CA ILE A 586 -16.99 9.36 7.76
C ILE A 586 -17.14 9.25 9.28
N ILE A 587 -16.11 9.60 10.06
CA ILE A 587 -16.17 9.51 11.52
C ILE A 587 -17.22 10.45 12.11
N TYR A 588 -17.30 11.69 11.60
CA TYR A 588 -18.18 12.71 12.18
C TYR A 588 -19.66 12.50 11.82
N ASN A 589 -19.97 11.82 10.72
CA ASN A 589 -21.36 11.69 10.26
C ASN A 589 -21.88 10.25 10.30
N VAL A 590 -21.00 9.24 10.37
CA VAL A 590 -21.38 7.83 10.42
C VAL A 590 -21.07 7.30 11.81
N ARG A 591 -22.09 7.17 12.66
CA ARG A 591 -21.95 6.53 13.98
C ARG A 591 -21.61 5.05 13.85
N TYR A 592 -20.97 4.46 14.86
CA TYR A 592 -20.78 3.01 14.85
C TYR A 592 -22.11 2.28 15.09
N ASP A 593 -22.42 1.31 14.23
CA ASP A 593 -23.66 0.53 14.31
C ASP A 593 -23.50 -0.64 15.32
N HIS A 594 -23.63 -0.30 16.61
CA HIS A 594 -23.55 -1.28 17.70
C HIS A 594 -24.69 -2.29 17.67
N ASP A 595 -25.87 -1.89 17.21
CA ASP A 595 -27.01 -2.79 17.02
C ASP A 595 -26.67 -3.90 16.01
N CYS A 596 -26.08 -3.53 14.88
CA CYS A 596 -25.63 -4.49 13.88
C CYS A 596 -24.49 -5.37 14.41
N ALA A 597 -23.50 -4.79 15.12
CA ALA A 597 -22.38 -5.53 15.69
C ALA A 597 -22.80 -6.54 16.77
N ASN A 598 -23.80 -6.17 17.59
CA ASN A 598 -24.25 -6.93 18.76
C ASN A 598 -25.56 -7.70 18.52
N ALA A 599 -26.13 -7.65 17.31
CA ALA A 599 -27.42 -8.26 16.98
C ALA A 599 -27.53 -9.70 17.50
N GLU A 600 -28.64 -9.99 18.19
CA GLU A 600 -28.91 -11.33 18.73
C GLU A 600 -28.96 -12.37 17.61
N ASP A 601 -28.17 -13.43 17.78
CA ASP A 601 -28.12 -14.53 16.83
C ASP A 601 -29.29 -15.50 17.05
N ALA A 602 -30.15 -15.68 16.04
CA ALA A 602 -31.15 -16.75 16.05
C ALA A 602 -30.53 -18.16 15.96
N TYR A 603 -29.25 -18.25 15.63
CA TYR A 603 -28.50 -19.48 15.39
C TYR A 603 -27.27 -19.55 16.29
N VAL A 604 -26.94 -20.75 16.79
CA VAL A 604 -25.68 -20.97 17.51
C VAL A 604 -24.50 -20.86 16.54
N SER A 605 -23.39 -20.28 16.99
CA SER A 605 -22.11 -20.04 16.27
C SER A 605 -21.90 -20.81 14.96
N GLY A 606 -21.58 -20.11 13.87
CA GLY A 606 -21.26 -20.69 12.57
C GLY A 606 -21.72 -19.80 11.42
N ASN A 607 -21.71 -20.35 10.20
CA ASN A 607 -22.08 -19.60 8.98
C ASN A 607 -23.47 -18.96 9.12
N LEU A 608 -24.48 -19.65 9.65
CA LEU A 608 -25.84 -19.11 9.76
C LEU A 608 -25.93 -17.87 10.67
N SER A 609 -25.21 -17.85 11.79
CA SER A 609 -25.11 -16.67 12.66
C SER A 609 -24.47 -15.49 11.91
N LEU A 610 -23.40 -15.74 11.13
CA LEU A 610 -22.77 -14.69 10.34
C LEU A 610 -23.69 -14.16 9.22
N ASN A 611 -24.47 -15.01 8.54
CA ASN A 611 -25.46 -14.57 7.53
C ASN A 611 -26.46 -13.60 8.13
N GLU A 612 -26.90 -13.93 9.35
CA GLU A 612 -27.97 -13.24 10.03
C GLU A 612 -27.52 -11.83 10.43
N LYS A 613 -26.25 -11.66 10.79
CA LYS A 613 -25.66 -10.32 11.02
C LYS A 613 -25.45 -9.56 9.72
N MET A 614 -24.90 -10.22 8.70
CA MET A 614 -24.64 -9.62 7.39
C MET A 614 -25.90 -9.33 6.55
N LYS A 615 -27.11 -9.55 7.07
CA LYS A 615 -28.34 -9.12 6.38
C LYS A 615 -28.65 -7.62 6.55
N TYR A 616 -27.99 -6.98 7.50
CA TYR A 616 -28.24 -5.60 7.89
C TYR A 616 -27.43 -4.58 7.08
N TYR A 617 -27.98 -3.37 6.95
CA TYR A 617 -27.37 -2.28 6.18
C TYR A 617 -26.00 -1.85 6.71
N GLY A 618 -25.72 -1.96 8.01
CA GLY A 618 -24.47 -1.50 8.64
C GLY A 618 -23.18 -2.14 8.11
N TYR A 619 -23.25 -3.31 7.47
CA TYR A 619 -22.10 -3.97 6.83
C TYR A 619 -21.77 -3.45 5.41
N TYR A 620 -22.60 -2.56 4.87
CA TYR A 620 -22.54 -2.13 3.48
C TYR A 620 -22.66 -0.61 3.33
N LEU A 621 -22.46 -0.11 2.10
CA LEU A 621 -22.61 1.32 1.79
C LEU A 621 -24.04 1.83 2.00
N GLU A 622 -25.00 0.92 1.99
CA GLU A 622 -26.40 1.20 2.15
C GLU A 622 -26.71 1.94 3.46
N GLY A 623 -26.12 1.54 4.59
CA GLY A 623 -26.30 2.19 5.91
C GLY A 623 -25.81 3.64 5.97
N ILE A 624 -25.00 4.04 4.98
CA ILE A 624 -24.39 5.37 4.91
C ILE A 624 -25.09 6.23 3.84
N PHE A 625 -25.29 5.70 2.64
CA PHE A 625 -25.62 6.52 1.47
C PHE A 625 -27.02 6.31 0.88
N LEU A 626 -27.87 5.41 1.41
CA LEU A 626 -29.29 5.41 0.99
C LEU A 626 -30.00 6.68 1.49
N ASP A 627 -30.96 7.24 0.73
CA ASP A 627 -31.64 8.51 1.09
C ASP A 627 -32.34 8.46 2.46
N LYS A 628 -32.73 7.26 2.92
CA LYS A 628 -33.34 7.11 4.23
C LYS A 628 -32.37 7.42 5.38
N PHE A 629 -31.07 7.25 5.17
CA PHE A 629 -30.00 7.44 6.15
C PHE A 629 -29.14 8.68 5.86
N TYR A 630 -28.83 8.93 4.59
CA TYR A 630 -27.96 10.02 4.17
C TYR A 630 -28.40 11.38 4.74
N LYS A 631 -27.48 12.07 5.45
CA LYS A 631 -27.71 13.34 6.17
C LYS A 631 -28.82 13.29 7.24
N LYS A 632 -29.16 12.09 7.71
CA LYS A 632 -30.14 11.84 8.76
C LYS A 632 -29.48 11.00 9.85
N ASP A 633 -29.53 9.69 9.70
CA ASP A 633 -28.94 8.71 10.61
C ASP A 633 -28.07 7.76 9.79
N MET A 634 -26.84 8.18 9.51
CA MET A 634 -25.88 7.36 8.78
C MET A 634 -25.17 6.49 9.80
N HIS A 635 -25.15 5.18 9.58
CA HIS A 635 -24.56 4.24 10.53
C HIS A 635 -23.94 3.05 9.79
N ALA A 636 -22.82 2.56 10.31
CA ALA A 636 -22.15 1.38 9.79
C ALA A 636 -21.15 0.80 10.79
N VAL A 637 -20.89 -0.51 10.67
CA VAL A 637 -19.73 -1.16 11.30
C VAL A 637 -18.46 -0.95 10.47
N CYS A 638 -17.33 -1.50 10.93
CA CYS A 638 -16.02 -1.34 10.30
C CYS A 638 -16.00 -1.67 8.79
N ASP A 639 -16.78 -2.67 8.37
CA ASP A 639 -16.87 -3.06 6.96
C ASP A 639 -17.55 -1.99 6.09
N GLY A 640 -18.67 -1.42 6.54
CA GLY A 640 -19.36 -0.35 5.81
C GLY A 640 -18.53 0.94 5.76
N LYS A 641 -17.94 1.34 6.90
CA LYS A 641 -17.07 2.54 6.98
C LYS A 641 -15.84 2.42 6.06
N SER A 642 -15.15 1.27 6.07
CA SER A 642 -13.96 1.06 5.23
C SER A 642 -14.27 1.03 3.73
N LYS A 643 -15.45 0.53 3.31
CA LYS A 643 -15.92 0.62 1.92
C LYS A 643 -16.25 2.05 1.51
N ALA A 644 -16.88 2.83 2.40
CA ALA A 644 -17.18 4.23 2.14
C ALA A 644 -15.91 5.04 1.91
N PHE A 645 -14.87 4.82 2.71
CA PHE A 645 -13.57 5.47 2.54
C PHE A 645 -12.96 5.18 1.16
N VAL A 646 -12.98 3.91 0.72
CA VAL A 646 -12.46 3.52 -0.61
C VAL A 646 -13.29 4.11 -1.74
N LEU A 647 -14.63 4.06 -1.64
CA LEU A 647 -15.51 4.65 -2.65
C LEU A 647 -15.25 6.15 -2.81
N MET A 648 -15.22 6.89 -1.70
CA MET A 648 -15.02 8.34 -1.72
C MET A 648 -13.63 8.71 -2.24
N CYS A 649 -12.57 7.99 -1.82
CA CYS A 649 -11.22 8.17 -2.36
C CYS A 649 -11.20 7.93 -3.88
N GLY A 650 -11.77 6.82 -4.36
CA GLY A 650 -11.76 6.49 -5.78
C GLY A 650 -12.57 7.45 -6.65
N ILE A 651 -13.67 8.04 -6.14
CA ILE A 651 -14.41 9.11 -6.84
C ILE A 651 -13.52 10.34 -7.08
N GLU A 652 -12.71 10.72 -6.09
CA GLU A 652 -11.75 11.83 -6.15
C GLU A 652 -10.43 11.48 -6.85
N GLY A 653 -10.29 10.22 -7.25
CA GLY A 653 -9.11 9.74 -7.91
C GLY A 653 -7.90 9.55 -6.98
N ILE A 654 -8.14 8.93 -5.83
CA ILE A 654 -7.13 8.58 -4.85
C ILE A 654 -7.17 7.07 -4.66
N THR A 655 -6.02 6.42 -4.85
CA THR A 655 -5.92 4.96 -4.73
C THR A 655 -5.99 4.57 -3.26
N ALA A 656 -7.02 3.82 -2.89
CA ALA A 656 -7.21 3.25 -1.56
C ALA A 656 -7.67 1.80 -1.67
N VAL A 657 -7.30 0.98 -0.68
CA VAL A 657 -7.74 -0.41 -0.56
C VAL A 657 -8.38 -0.63 0.80
N ARG A 658 -9.39 -1.48 0.81
CA ARG A 658 -9.96 -2.05 2.04
C ARG A 658 -9.09 -3.23 2.47
N ILE A 659 -8.83 -3.32 3.77
CA ILE A 659 -8.06 -4.38 4.41
C ILE A 659 -8.97 -5.13 5.38
N SER A 660 -8.93 -6.46 5.34
CA SER A 660 -9.50 -7.36 6.33
C SER A 660 -8.41 -7.93 7.22
N GLY A 661 -8.72 -8.07 8.50
CA GLY A 661 -7.86 -8.77 9.44
C GLY A 661 -8.48 -8.87 10.81
N GLU A 662 -7.62 -8.79 11.82
CA GLU A 662 -8.01 -8.80 13.22
C GLU A 662 -7.42 -7.59 13.93
N ALA A 663 -8.15 -7.04 14.90
CA ALA A 663 -7.69 -5.94 15.72
C ALA A 663 -7.94 -6.17 17.21
N SER A 664 -7.08 -5.60 18.05
CA SER A 664 -7.11 -5.75 19.50
C SER A 664 -6.67 -4.48 20.21
N SER A 665 -7.54 -3.92 21.05
CA SER A 665 -7.25 -2.71 21.83
C SER A 665 -6.29 -2.96 23.00
N ASP A 666 -6.18 -4.21 23.48
CA ASP A 666 -5.28 -4.63 24.55
C ASP A 666 -4.09 -5.49 24.08
N GLY A 667 -4.00 -5.72 22.76
CA GLY A 667 -2.98 -6.55 22.12
C GLY A 667 -3.08 -8.04 22.45
N LYS A 668 -4.21 -8.50 23.01
CA LYS A 668 -4.42 -9.88 23.48
C LYS A 668 -5.70 -10.48 22.95
N ASN A 669 -6.80 -9.73 22.97
CA ASN A 669 -8.11 -10.17 22.52
C ASN A 669 -8.37 -9.63 21.12
N PHE A 670 -8.09 -10.45 20.11
CA PHE A 670 -8.26 -10.10 18.71
C PHE A 670 -9.67 -10.46 18.23
N GLY A 671 -10.34 -9.48 17.59
CA GLY A 671 -11.62 -9.66 16.91
C GLY A 671 -11.50 -9.31 15.43
N GLY A 672 -12.35 -9.88 14.59
CA GLY A 672 -12.40 -9.55 13.16
C GLY A 672 -12.64 -8.07 12.95
N HIS A 673 -11.86 -7.46 12.05
CA HIS A 673 -11.89 -6.01 11.81
C HIS A 673 -11.60 -5.68 10.35
N ALA A 674 -12.02 -4.48 9.93
CA ALA A 674 -11.75 -3.95 8.60
C ALA A 674 -11.31 -2.48 8.68
N TRP A 675 -10.27 -2.15 7.92
CA TRP A 675 -9.68 -0.81 7.84
C TRP A 675 -9.20 -0.53 6.41
N ASN A 676 -8.40 0.51 6.21
CA ASN A 676 -7.95 0.93 4.89
C ASN A 676 -6.44 1.14 4.82
N LYS A 677 -5.94 1.10 3.59
CA LYS A 677 -4.66 1.72 3.22
C LYS A 677 -4.88 2.67 2.06
N VAL A 678 -4.16 3.78 2.05
CA VAL A 678 -4.25 4.83 1.02
C VAL A 678 -2.86 5.18 0.49
N LEU A 679 -2.75 5.39 -0.82
CA LEU A 679 -1.49 5.64 -1.51
C LEU A 679 -1.34 7.15 -1.78
N LEU A 680 -0.38 7.80 -1.11
CA LEU A 680 -0.22 9.25 -1.12
C LEU A 680 1.25 9.67 -1.29
N ASP A 681 1.48 10.87 -1.83
CA ASP A 681 2.79 11.53 -1.82
C ASP A 681 2.82 12.57 -0.68
N LEU A 682 3.24 12.16 0.51
CA LEU A 682 3.34 13.04 1.69
C LEU A 682 4.79 13.42 2.06
N ASN A 683 5.78 12.67 1.57
CA ASN A 683 7.19 12.84 1.93
C ASN A 683 7.94 13.87 1.06
N GLY A 684 7.27 14.46 0.07
CA GLY A 684 7.82 15.49 -0.81
C GLY A 684 8.83 14.98 -1.83
N THR A 685 8.93 13.66 -2.03
CA THR A 685 9.86 13.05 -2.99
C THR A 685 9.27 12.94 -4.40
N GLY A 686 7.94 13.03 -4.53
CA GLY A 686 7.22 12.76 -5.78
C GLY A 686 6.91 11.27 -5.98
N ASP A 687 7.37 10.40 -5.08
CA ASP A 687 7.03 8.98 -5.04
C ASP A 687 5.94 8.74 -3.99
N LYS A 688 4.89 8.00 -4.37
CA LYS A 688 3.81 7.66 -3.45
C LYS A 688 4.17 6.51 -2.51
N GLU A 689 3.69 6.61 -1.28
CA GLU A 689 3.79 5.61 -0.22
C GLU A 689 2.41 5.21 0.29
N TRP A 690 2.28 3.98 0.74
CA TRP A 690 1.04 3.49 1.35
C TRP A 690 1.03 3.89 2.83
N TYR A 691 -0.13 4.33 3.30
CA TYR A 691 -0.40 4.71 4.68
C TYR A 691 -1.62 3.95 5.18
N PHE A 692 -1.56 3.52 6.44
CA PHE A 692 -2.66 2.91 7.19
C PHE A 692 -3.69 3.97 7.57
N VAL A 693 -4.99 3.63 7.47
CA VAL A 693 -6.11 4.46 7.89
C VAL A 693 -7.20 3.58 8.52
N ASP A 694 -7.67 3.93 9.71
CA ASP A 694 -8.84 3.28 10.33
C ASP A 694 -9.88 4.32 10.78
N THR A 695 -10.99 4.40 10.04
CA THR A 695 -12.14 5.28 10.33
C THR A 695 -13.02 4.74 11.46
N THR A 696 -12.86 3.48 11.86
CA THR A 696 -13.59 2.90 12.99
C THR A 696 -12.89 3.24 14.29
N TRP A 697 -11.57 3.04 14.37
CA TRP A 697 -10.82 3.40 15.58
C TRP A 697 -10.44 4.89 15.64
N GLY A 698 -10.75 5.65 14.59
CA GLY A 698 -10.86 7.12 14.63
C GLY A 698 -12.17 7.60 15.27
N ASP A 699 -13.17 6.73 15.39
CA ASP A 699 -14.44 7.01 16.05
C ASP A 699 -14.38 6.47 17.47
N VAL A 700 -14.08 7.36 18.42
CA VAL A 700 -13.67 6.98 19.77
C VAL A 700 -14.74 7.39 20.76
N GLY A 701 -15.16 6.47 21.62
CA GLY A 701 -16.26 6.76 22.53
C GLY A 701 -16.47 5.70 23.60
N ASP A 702 -17.48 5.94 24.43
CA ASP A 702 -18.16 4.88 25.17
C ASP A 702 -19.53 4.60 24.53
N ASP A 703 -20.28 3.64 25.08
CA ASP A 703 -21.61 3.24 24.60
C ASP A 703 -22.65 4.40 24.55
N SER A 704 -22.30 5.63 25.00
CA SER A 704 -23.19 6.79 25.06
C SER A 704 -22.73 8.00 24.23
N LYS A 705 -21.43 8.14 23.93
CA LYS A 705 -20.87 9.26 23.17
C LYS A 705 -19.64 8.84 22.38
N GLU A 706 -19.61 9.22 21.11
CA GLU A 706 -18.50 9.02 20.16
C GLU A 706 -17.85 10.35 19.77
N PHE A 707 -16.57 10.38 19.42
CA PHE A 707 -15.87 11.59 18.97
C PHE A 707 -14.76 11.28 17.96
N LEU A 708 -14.49 12.27 17.11
CA LEU A 708 -13.41 12.22 16.13
C LEU A 708 -12.04 12.24 16.80
N SER A 709 -11.20 11.28 16.41
CA SER A 709 -9.81 11.10 16.83
C SER A 709 -8.92 10.80 15.61
N HIS A 710 -7.68 11.27 15.64
CA HIS A 710 -6.71 11.05 14.56
C HIS A 710 -5.62 10.05 14.95
N ALA A 711 -5.80 9.31 16.04
CA ALA A 711 -4.83 8.34 16.57
C ALA A 711 -4.49 7.19 15.61
N TYR A 712 -5.34 6.93 14.61
CA TYR A 712 -5.21 5.87 13.60
C TYR A 712 -5.26 6.41 12.16
N PHE A 713 -4.86 7.67 11.97
CA PHE A 713 -4.82 8.34 10.68
C PHE A 713 -3.40 8.41 10.13
N LEU A 714 -3.20 7.94 8.89
CA LEU A 714 -1.96 8.01 8.11
C LEU A 714 -0.69 7.43 8.78
N LEU A 715 -0.81 6.23 9.35
CA LEU A 715 0.29 5.55 10.04
C LEU A 715 1.04 4.57 9.14
N SER A 716 2.18 4.07 9.62
CA SER A 716 2.85 2.90 9.06
C SER A 716 2.33 1.59 9.67
N ASP A 717 2.54 0.46 8.97
CA ASP A 717 2.25 -0.88 9.50
C ASP A 717 3.03 -1.15 10.81
N ASP A 718 4.24 -0.58 10.93
CA ASP A 718 5.09 -0.73 12.10
C ASP A 718 4.51 -0.05 13.37
N GLU A 719 3.77 1.04 13.20
CA GLU A 719 3.12 1.76 14.29
C GLU A 719 1.87 1.03 14.81
N VAL A 720 1.18 0.28 13.94
CA VAL A 720 -0.09 -0.40 14.28
C VAL A 720 0.05 -1.89 14.58
N LYS A 721 1.20 -2.52 14.28
CA LYS A 721 1.42 -3.98 14.39
C LYS A 721 1.09 -4.65 15.72
N ASN A 722 1.07 -3.89 16.82
CA ASN A 722 0.71 -4.41 18.14
C ASN A 722 -0.81 -4.50 18.36
N THR A 723 -1.58 -3.85 17.49
CA THR A 723 -3.03 -3.71 17.59
C THR A 723 -3.76 -4.26 16.37
N HIS A 724 -3.12 -4.34 15.21
CA HIS A 724 -3.71 -4.77 13.95
C HIS A 724 -2.88 -5.88 13.30
N VAL A 725 -3.56 -6.92 12.82
CA VAL A 725 -2.95 -8.06 12.12
C VAL A 725 -3.75 -8.34 10.86
N GLU A 726 -3.11 -8.19 9.70
CA GLU A 726 -3.73 -8.47 8.40
C GLU A 726 -3.99 -9.96 8.20
N LYS A 727 -5.06 -10.28 7.47
CA LYS A 727 -5.31 -11.66 7.02
C LYS A 727 -4.23 -12.09 6.02
N THR A 728 -3.68 -13.28 6.23
CA THR A 728 -2.61 -13.84 5.36
C THR A 728 -3.15 -14.32 4.01
N GLY A 729 -2.30 -14.27 2.97
CA GLY A 729 -2.62 -14.81 1.64
C GLY A 729 -3.25 -13.82 0.65
N HIS A 730 -3.53 -12.58 1.08
CA HIS A 730 -4.20 -11.56 0.26
C HIS A 730 -3.24 -10.67 -0.55
N GLY A 731 -1.99 -10.56 -0.12
CA GLY A 731 -0.99 -9.73 -0.80
C GLY A 731 -1.24 -8.23 -0.65
N TYR A 732 -1.76 -7.80 0.51
CA TYR A 732 -2.00 -6.39 0.79
C TYR A 732 -0.74 -5.52 0.64
N PRO A 733 -0.88 -4.27 0.15
CA PRO A 733 0.24 -3.36 0.05
C PRO A 733 0.80 -3.04 1.44
N LYS A 734 2.12 -2.99 1.59
CA LYS A 734 2.76 -2.60 2.85
C LYS A 734 2.69 -1.10 3.05
N ALA A 735 2.18 -0.64 4.19
CA ALA A 735 2.17 0.75 4.58
C ALA A 735 3.52 1.12 5.21
N GLU A 736 4.46 1.55 4.37
CA GLU A 736 5.81 1.95 4.77
C GLU A 736 5.94 3.46 4.97
N GLY A 737 4.93 4.23 4.56
CA GLY A 737 4.91 5.68 4.70
C GLY A 737 4.86 6.09 6.18
N MET A 738 5.64 7.10 6.53
CA MET A 738 5.64 7.69 7.89
C MET A 738 5.12 9.12 7.80
N PHE A 739 4.03 9.41 8.50
CA PHE A 739 3.44 10.74 8.57
C PHE A 739 2.99 11.04 10.01
N ASP A 740 3.52 12.13 10.57
CA ASP A 740 3.17 12.59 11.91
C ASP A 740 2.08 13.66 11.80
N TYR A 741 0.83 13.22 11.92
CA TYR A 741 -0.34 14.10 11.88
C TYR A 741 -0.30 15.21 12.94
N TYR A 742 0.11 14.88 14.17
CA TYR A 742 0.10 15.83 15.29
C TYR A 742 1.22 16.85 15.18
N ALA A 743 2.30 16.52 14.49
CA ALA A 743 3.34 17.47 14.12
C ALA A 743 2.91 18.38 12.96
N HIS A 744 2.04 17.88 12.08
CA HIS A 744 1.48 18.60 10.95
C HIS A 744 0.40 19.61 11.36
N GLU A 745 -0.50 19.21 12.25
CA GLU A 745 -1.53 20.10 12.78
C GLU A 745 -0.96 21.13 13.73
N THR A 746 -1.36 22.39 13.51
CA THR A 746 -0.84 23.52 14.28
C THR A 746 -1.93 24.41 14.87
N TYR A 747 -1.56 25.15 15.91
CA TYR A 747 -2.38 26.19 16.53
C TYR A 747 -1.54 27.42 16.85
N THR A 748 -2.17 28.59 16.83
CA THR A 748 -1.50 29.85 17.18
C THR A 748 -1.78 30.27 18.62
N SER A 749 -0.74 30.48 19.43
CA SER A 749 -0.84 31.03 20.79
C SER A 749 0.10 32.21 20.95
N SER A 750 -0.42 33.39 21.32
CA SER A 750 0.40 34.61 21.52
C SER A 750 1.22 35.06 20.28
N GLY A 751 0.76 34.71 19.07
CA GLY A 751 1.39 35.13 17.81
C GLY A 751 2.35 34.10 17.21
N THR A 752 2.49 32.93 17.83
CA THR A 752 3.30 31.81 17.33
C THR A 752 2.48 30.58 17.05
N GLU A 753 2.88 29.87 16.01
CA GLU A 753 2.44 28.54 15.65
C GLU A 753 3.14 27.43 16.47
N TYR A 754 2.35 26.51 17.02
CA TYR A 754 2.81 25.31 17.72
C TYR A 754 2.07 24.09 17.20
N ASN A 755 2.64 22.90 17.37
CA ASN A 755 1.97 21.65 17.05
C ASN A 755 1.52 20.88 18.30
N TYR A 756 0.86 19.75 18.09
CA TYR A 756 0.25 18.94 19.14
C TYR A 756 1.17 17.83 19.69
N VAL A 757 2.46 17.84 19.33
CA VAL A 757 3.44 16.84 19.79
C VAL A 757 4.15 17.26 21.08
N ILE A 758 4.16 16.35 22.04
CA ILE A 758 4.78 16.49 23.36
C ILE A 758 6.04 15.64 23.41
N THR A 759 7.18 16.30 23.25
CA THR A 759 8.50 15.64 23.22
C THR A 759 9.19 15.59 24.58
N ASN A 760 8.74 16.41 25.56
CA ASN A 760 9.42 16.58 26.83
C ASN A 760 8.49 16.30 28.04
N LYS A 761 8.77 15.20 28.75
CA LYS A 761 8.04 14.77 29.97
C LYS A 761 7.89 15.85 31.03
N ASN A 762 8.91 16.69 31.24
CA ASN A 762 8.92 17.70 32.30
C ASN A 762 8.15 18.96 31.91
N LEU A 763 7.95 19.20 30.61
CA LEU A 763 7.24 20.37 30.08
C LEU A 763 5.85 20.03 29.53
N ALA A 764 5.47 18.76 29.48
CA ALA A 764 4.21 18.30 28.90
C ALA A 764 2.99 19.13 29.34
N ALA A 765 2.77 19.28 30.64
CA ALA A 765 1.64 20.07 31.15
C ALA A 765 1.70 21.56 30.73
N GLN A 766 2.89 22.15 30.63
CA GLN A 766 3.05 23.53 30.15
C GLN A 766 2.77 23.63 28.65
N GLN A 767 3.25 22.67 27.86
CA GLN A 767 3.04 22.64 26.41
C GLN A 767 1.56 22.47 26.08
N MET A 768 0.88 21.51 26.71
CA MET A 768 -0.57 21.32 26.56
C MET A 768 -1.35 22.54 27.04
N ALA A 769 -0.95 23.16 28.15
CA ALA A 769 -1.61 24.37 28.65
C ALA A 769 -1.55 25.55 27.65
N ARG A 770 -0.57 25.62 26.75
CA ARG A 770 -0.53 26.63 25.68
C ARG A 770 -1.67 26.41 24.69
N ALA A 771 -1.79 25.20 24.13
CA ALA A 771 -2.91 24.84 23.26
C ALA A 771 -4.25 25.10 23.94
N LEU A 772 -4.41 24.60 25.18
CA LEU A 772 -5.64 24.74 25.95
C LEU A 772 -6.06 26.21 26.12
N LYS A 773 -5.16 27.19 26.22
CA LYS A 773 -5.55 28.61 26.34
C LYS A 773 -6.21 29.18 25.08
N THR A 774 -5.93 28.60 23.92
CA THR A 774 -6.40 29.08 22.61
C THR A 774 -7.76 28.50 22.22
N LEU A 775 -8.12 27.36 22.82
CA LEU A 775 -9.30 26.61 22.41
C LEU A 775 -10.61 27.18 23.00
N PRO A 776 -11.78 26.82 22.44
CA PRO A 776 -13.08 27.16 23.03
C PRO A 776 -13.28 26.59 24.44
N LYS A 777 -14.28 27.09 25.17
CA LYS A 777 -14.64 26.59 26.50
C LYS A 777 -15.18 25.16 26.49
N SER A 778 -15.73 24.71 25.36
CA SER A 778 -16.17 23.33 25.16
C SER A 778 -15.63 22.82 23.84
N THR A 779 -14.80 21.78 23.90
CA THR A 779 -13.98 21.30 22.79
C THR A 779 -13.38 19.94 23.15
N ILE A 780 -12.89 19.24 22.14
CA ILE A 780 -12.00 18.09 22.28
C ILE A 780 -10.63 18.50 21.72
N VAL A 781 -9.54 18.02 22.34
CA VAL A 781 -8.18 18.22 21.85
C VAL A 781 -7.34 16.97 22.08
N GLU A 782 -6.46 16.68 21.14
CA GLU A 782 -5.58 15.53 21.13
C GLU A 782 -4.12 15.99 21.23
N PHE A 783 -3.30 15.21 21.93
CA PHE A 783 -1.85 15.43 22.01
C PHE A 783 -1.13 14.10 21.82
N GLU A 784 -0.19 14.06 20.90
CA GLU A 784 0.73 12.94 20.77
C GLU A 784 1.96 13.14 21.63
N PHE A 785 2.41 12.08 22.30
CA PHE A 785 3.63 12.07 23.09
C PHE A 785 4.70 11.26 22.35
N ALA A 786 5.94 11.74 22.36
CA ALA A 786 7.08 11.00 21.81
C ALA A 786 7.48 9.77 22.67
N PHE A 787 6.63 9.39 23.63
CA PHE A 787 6.80 8.31 24.57
C PHE A 787 5.44 7.80 25.03
N SER A 788 5.36 6.52 25.40
CA SER A 788 4.10 5.94 25.89
C SER A 788 3.69 6.54 27.24
N LEU A 789 2.38 6.66 27.43
CA LEU A 789 1.71 7.14 28.63
C LEU A 789 1.11 5.98 29.43
N THR A 790 1.18 6.09 30.75
CA THR A 790 0.34 5.31 31.67
C THR A 790 -0.95 6.08 31.96
N LYS A 791 -2.00 5.39 32.41
CA LYS A 791 -3.26 6.03 32.84
C LYS A 791 -3.03 7.10 33.91
N ASP A 792 -2.11 6.85 34.85
CA ASP A 792 -1.76 7.81 35.91
C ASP A 792 -1.01 9.03 35.37
N ALA A 793 -0.04 8.83 34.46
CA ALA A 793 0.69 9.94 33.86
C ALA A 793 -0.25 10.84 33.03
N ALA A 794 -1.13 10.26 32.22
CA ALA A 794 -2.14 11.00 31.46
C ALA A 794 -3.06 11.83 32.37
N LYS A 795 -3.52 11.24 33.47
CA LYS A 795 -4.33 11.93 34.49
C LYS A 795 -3.62 13.16 35.04
N ASP A 796 -2.37 12.98 35.47
CA ASP A 796 -1.59 14.02 36.10
C ASP A 796 -1.28 15.15 35.11
N TYR A 797 -0.90 14.81 33.87
CA TYR A 797 -0.65 15.80 32.83
C TYR A 797 -1.91 16.58 32.45
N ALA A 798 -3.06 15.92 32.24
CA ALA A 798 -4.31 16.59 31.91
C ALA A 798 -4.72 17.55 33.04
N LYS A 799 -4.63 17.10 34.29
CA LYS A 799 -4.93 17.92 35.48
C LYS A 799 -4.03 19.14 35.58
N GLU A 800 -2.72 18.95 35.51
CA GLU A 800 -1.75 20.04 35.63
C GLU A 800 -1.87 21.02 34.46
N ALA A 801 -2.14 20.55 33.25
CA ALA A 801 -2.34 21.39 32.08
C ALA A 801 -3.59 22.27 32.18
N MET A 802 -4.73 21.70 32.62
CA MET A 802 -5.97 22.47 32.85
C MET A 802 -5.76 23.58 33.90
N GLN A 803 -5.05 23.26 34.99
CA GLN A 803 -4.70 24.25 36.02
C GLN A 803 -3.79 25.36 35.47
N LYS A 804 -2.72 25.01 34.74
CA LYS A 804 -1.79 25.97 34.12
C LYS A 804 -2.44 26.81 33.01
N ALA A 805 -3.44 26.25 32.34
CA ALA A 805 -4.25 26.96 31.35
C ALA A 805 -5.17 28.00 32.00
N GLY A 806 -5.39 27.91 33.32
CA GLY A 806 -6.36 28.74 34.03
C GLY A 806 -7.81 28.37 33.70
N ARG A 807 -8.03 27.14 33.22
CA ARG A 807 -9.36 26.62 32.89
C ARG A 807 -10.08 26.14 34.14
N VAL A 808 -11.36 26.48 34.24
CA VAL A 808 -12.23 26.14 35.38
C VAL A 808 -13.36 25.20 34.97
N GLU A 809 -13.48 24.93 33.67
CA GLU A 809 -14.44 24.00 33.10
C GLU A 809 -14.18 22.56 33.59
N GLY A 810 -15.25 21.77 33.71
CA GLY A 810 -15.12 20.33 33.88
C GLY A 810 -14.39 19.70 32.69
N TYR A 811 -13.65 18.63 32.93
CA TYR A 811 -12.94 17.92 31.87
C TYR A 811 -12.87 16.42 32.15
N SER A 812 -12.74 15.64 31.09
CA SER A 812 -12.41 14.22 31.11
C SER A 812 -11.20 13.97 30.18
N TYR A 813 -10.57 12.81 30.29
CA TYR A 813 -9.41 12.45 29.50
C TYR A 813 -9.39 10.96 29.17
N ALA A 814 -8.77 10.62 28.03
CA ALA A 814 -8.62 9.24 27.58
C ALA A 814 -7.27 9.02 26.89
N ILE A 815 -6.78 7.78 26.89
CA ILE A 815 -5.61 7.34 26.12
C ILE A 815 -6.13 6.43 25.01
N ILE A 816 -5.99 6.87 23.75
CA ILE A 816 -6.59 6.16 22.60
C ILE A 816 -5.57 5.22 21.96
N ARG A 817 -4.35 5.73 21.79
CA ARG A 817 -3.16 4.96 21.47
C ARG A 817 -2.19 5.12 22.62
N SER A 818 -1.25 4.18 22.79
CA SER A 818 -0.30 4.16 23.92
C SER A 818 0.43 5.49 24.18
N ASN A 819 0.47 6.39 23.21
CA ASN A 819 1.10 7.70 23.26
C ASN A 819 0.18 8.87 22.84
N VAL A 820 -1.12 8.68 22.65
CA VAL A 820 -2.07 9.75 22.28
C VAL A 820 -3.05 10.00 23.42
N LEU A 821 -3.01 11.22 23.97
CA LEU A 821 -3.89 11.70 25.04
C LEU A 821 -4.96 12.61 24.46
N VAL A 822 -6.22 12.32 24.79
CA VAL A 822 -7.37 13.17 24.45
C VAL A 822 -7.88 13.85 25.72
N ILE A 823 -8.22 15.13 25.61
CA ILE A 823 -8.86 15.92 26.67
C ILE A 823 -10.17 16.48 26.12
N MET A 824 -11.28 16.13 26.76
CA MET A 824 -12.61 16.70 26.49
C MET A 824 -12.92 17.74 27.56
N ILE A 825 -13.41 18.91 27.15
CA ILE A 825 -13.56 20.08 28.03
C ILE A 825 -14.99 20.63 27.99
N GLY A 826 -15.47 21.10 29.12
CA GLY A 826 -16.77 21.76 29.25
C GLY A 826 -17.91 20.78 28.96
N ALA A 827 -18.82 21.15 28.07
CA ALA A 827 -19.93 20.29 27.68
C ALA A 827 -19.53 19.09 26.79
N ALA A 828 -18.28 19.05 26.30
CA ALA A 828 -17.75 17.90 25.60
C ALA A 828 -17.40 16.74 26.54
N ALA A 829 -17.02 17.04 27.79
CA ALA A 829 -16.86 16.07 28.86
C ALA A 829 -18.23 15.65 29.40
#